data_AF-A0A8T5KF28-F1
#
_entry.id   AF-A0A8T5KF28-F1
#
_cell.length_a   1.000
_cell.length_b   1.000
_cell.length_c   1.000
_cell.angle_alpha   90.00
_cell.angle_beta   90.00
_cell.angle_gamma   90.00
#
_symmetry.space_group_name_H-M   'P 1'
#
loop_
_entity.id
_entity.type
_entity.pdbx_description
1 polymer ?
#
loop_
_entity_poly.entity_id
_entity_poly.type
_entity_poly.pdbx_seq_one_letter_code
_entity_poly.pdbx_strand_id
1 'polypeptide(L)'
;MTGKYGIGTMSMALTDSTRSETLTEDARDFRKVMIQLWYPADIAGDGNTVPYIGDELTASLARLHLKGLGIEGNINRAIQAYGTEDAPVSESTATFPVLLFSPGFGLPSTFYRSIVGDIVSHGYVVAAINHPHFSGITVFPDGSLVPSVEIEDPGDFSSAYFDIVLADVKFVVDVLKGLEPGHDLYGRLDLSGFGIYGHSLGGAVAIQTAREIPECKAALSMDGWHPDLQYAHDNLEIPLFFLLSQEESSSPIGMPPDSTYGSQTRYLAILNGASHIGFIDLPYMVDKPVSPARQLGTIDPNTMRATTHAILLAFFDCYLKESSNGALLPIPNPYNATVTMGVEPHITTIERFDLAPAKKQRITLPEAAKEDSVGNSPPEGESQDLPAQIAITGFDKPPGKLPSRKPSLPDTLKHIRGHIKDAHTGEGLPAATIQVTDGLEGFCGTIANEDGGYVLKLRALPAVLKVTSIGYRSEERTIADATTVPLDIPLKLVPIPMRGMLVTADSPATSIMRKVLENKRKRRPMQSYRAEAYERQHWEENQDIAAIRESVVQIFWDKNRGSRSVIRGMRGTTDYAEKMQAADPIWFKDFYQDSMLVQGSWLVLPTHPRALDYYDFTLKGQRYLDDRSVYDLSFEPKRKVNSGFVGTLSVLDEEYALLDIHLCPSPSAAAEFSSALMIGALDFTFRQKFRPFGRGVWLPVDYQYACEIKADALGFHVAFGTVKGTMQLTDYQLDISLPDSIFAKKSSVQIDPLKEDHPFARYPKEAILSERELYVYRTLGAASETEMEAVKTENAQGNPAAPKLFPQLAPEFWFNRVDAAHLGLKTERHFHEKVRLYLNGAYKFGPGRWAYGGGLRSMWGPHHNGSIHIGYQSGSQVRYPSSYYSLIYNSVPAVLGADDYFDYYWNQKTDLEIGYQPEKSRMTLHVALHNESHTSLEKSTDFDILGQNKDFRANPSIEEGYLRSLEWVGTYEDTDRRSNKRVEVGVEYSSKRLLASDFDFTRYHLAADWRIHTFFRQKATPNTLDLHLTAGTSTGTVPLQRFGVLDTVSHILIFFNRSLMHLRFHSMWI
;
A
#
# COMPACT_ATOMS: atom_id res chain seq x y z
N MET A 1 -13.56 -30.93 17.52
CA MET A 1 -14.91 -31.48 17.72
C MET A 1 -15.28 -31.22 19.15
N THR A 2 -16.17 -30.27 19.37
CA THR A 2 -16.61 -29.83 20.70
C THR A 2 -18.09 -30.13 20.97
N GLY A 3 -18.85 -30.51 19.94
CA GLY A 3 -20.23 -30.96 20.06
C GLY A 3 -20.38 -32.44 20.43
N LYS A 4 -21.64 -32.88 20.56
CA LYS A 4 -22.02 -34.20 21.09
C LYS A 4 -22.17 -35.31 20.04
N TYR A 5 -22.20 -34.97 18.75
CA TYR A 5 -22.46 -35.92 17.67
C TYR A 5 -21.17 -36.48 17.07
N GLY A 6 -21.25 -37.71 16.57
CA GLY A 6 -20.32 -38.22 15.57
C GLY A 6 -20.51 -37.47 14.25
N ILE A 7 -19.56 -37.64 13.34
CA ILE A 7 -19.61 -37.01 12.02
C ILE A 7 -19.69 -38.14 10.99
N GLY A 8 -20.78 -38.18 10.23
CA GLY A 8 -20.87 -38.92 8.98
C GLY A 8 -20.50 -38.01 7.81
N THR A 9 -20.05 -38.60 6.70
CA THR A 9 -19.74 -37.87 5.49
C THR A 9 -20.01 -38.70 4.24
N MET A 10 -20.49 -38.07 3.17
CA MET A 10 -20.70 -38.70 1.86
C MET A 10 -20.45 -37.67 0.75
N SER A 11 -20.06 -38.14 -0.44
CA SER A 11 -19.76 -37.27 -1.59
C SER A 11 -20.77 -37.50 -2.73
N MET A 12 -21.21 -36.42 -3.38
CA MET A 12 -22.12 -36.51 -4.53
C MET A 12 -21.58 -35.72 -5.72
N ALA A 13 -21.41 -36.42 -6.84
CA ALA A 13 -21.14 -35.83 -8.15
C ALA A 13 -22.46 -35.48 -8.83
N LEU A 14 -22.73 -34.20 -9.00
CA LEU A 14 -23.96 -33.66 -9.54
C LEU A 14 -23.73 -33.15 -10.98
N THR A 15 -24.72 -33.32 -11.85
CA THR A 15 -24.70 -32.78 -13.22
C THR A 15 -25.98 -31.99 -13.46
N ASP A 16 -25.85 -30.68 -13.68
CA ASP A 16 -26.94 -29.80 -14.01
C ASP A 16 -27.24 -29.87 -15.51
N SER A 17 -28.13 -30.78 -15.88
CA SER A 17 -28.59 -30.94 -17.27
C SER A 17 -29.33 -29.72 -17.85
N THR A 18 -29.56 -28.66 -17.07
CA THR A 18 -30.21 -27.42 -17.52
C THR A 18 -29.21 -26.32 -17.89
N ARG A 19 -27.95 -26.41 -17.43
CA ARG A 19 -26.87 -25.46 -17.72
C ARG A 19 -25.76 -26.13 -18.53
N SER A 20 -25.40 -25.56 -19.67
CA SER A 20 -24.16 -25.91 -20.38
C SER A 20 -22.94 -25.50 -19.55
N GLU A 21 -21.84 -26.25 -19.65
CA GLU A 21 -20.54 -25.79 -19.16
C GLU A 21 -19.99 -24.74 -20.14
N THR A 22 -19.58 -23.58 -19.61
CA THR A 22 -19.10 -22.44 -20.40
C THR A 22 -17.59 -22.27 -20.37
N LEU A 23 -16.89 -23.06 -19.55
CA LEU A 23 -15.44 -23.00 -19.34
C LEU A 23 -14.70 -24.16 -20.05
N THR A 24 -15.40 -24.96 -20.84
CA THR A 24 -14.83 -26.02 -21.70
C THR A 24 -15.14 -25.76 -23.18
N GLU A 25 -14.35 -26.34 -24.09
CA GLU A 25 -14.53 -26.15 -25.54
C GLU A 25 -15.68 -27.00 -26.14
N ASP A 26 -16.16 -28.03 -25.44
CA ASP A 26 -17.27 -28.87 -25.92
C ASP A 26 -18.62 -28.28 -25.54
N ALA A 27 -19.26 -27.60 -26.48
CA ALA A 27 -20.59 -26.98 -26.32
C ALA A 27 -21.75 -27.97 -26.00
N ARG A 28 -21.47 -29.26 -25.83
CA ARG A 28 -22.42 -30.30 -25.37
C ARG A 28 -22.20 -30.70 -23.91
N ASP A 29 -21.16 -30.20 -23.26
CA ASP A 29 -20.88 -30.47 -21.85
C ASP A 29 -21.87 -29.72 -20.96
N PHE A 30 -22.21 -30.33 -19.82
CA PHE A 30 -23.18 -29.81 -18.86
C PHE A 30 -22.47 -29.46 -17.56
N ARG A 31 -22.91 -28.40 -16.89
CA ARG A 31 -22.28 -27.91 -15.66
C ARG A 31 -22.30 -29.01 -14.59
N LYS A 32 -21.12 -29.48 -14.21
CA LYS A 32 -20.96 -30.42 -13.08
C LYS A 32 -20.70 -29.65 -11.80
N VAL A 33 -21.09 -30.21 -10.67
CA VAL A 33 -20.82 -29.68 -9.33
C VAL A 33 -20.48 -30.86 -8.42
N MET A 34 -19.47 -30.74 -7.57
CA MET A 34 -19.11 -31.78 -6.61
C MET A 34 -19.42 -31.29 -5.20
N ILE A 35 -20.22 -32.03 -4.43
CA ILE A 35 -20.52 -31.67 -3.03
C ILE A 35 -20.04 -32.75 -2.07
N GLN A 36 -19.58 -32.32 -0.90
CA GLN A 36 -19.35 -33.17 0.25
C GLN A 36 -20.40 -32.83 1.32
N LEU A 37 -21.26 -33.80 1.63
CA LEU A 37 -22.24 -33.71 2.70
C LEU A 37 -21.62 -34.20 3.99
N TRP A 38 -21.63 -33.36 5.02
CA TRP A 38 -21.22 -33.70 6.37
C TRP A 38 -22.44 -33.64 7.28
N TYR A 39 -22.68 -34.66 8.09
CA TYR A 39 -23.92 -34.78 8.85
C TYR A 39 -23.73 -35.43 10.23
N PRO A 40 -24.63 -35.19 11.18
CA PRO A 40 -24.53 -35.75 12.52
C PRO A 40 -24.79 -37.27 12.48
N ALA A 41 -23.92 -38.04 13.14
CA ALA A 41 -24.03 -39.50 13.25
C ALA A 41 -24.08 -39.93 14.73
N ASP A 42 -24.79 -41.01 15.02
CA ASP A 42 -24.76 -41.63 16.35
C ASP A 42 -23.44 -42.41 16.50
N ILE A 43 -22.62 -42.02 17.50
CA ILE A 43 -21.21 -42.42 17.58
C ILE A 43 -21.07 -43.95 17.74
N ALA A 44 -20.53 -44.61 16.71
CA ALA A 44 -19.94 -45.95 16.82
C ALA A 44 -18.89 -46.19 15.73
N GLY A 45 -17.69 -46.64 16.11
CA GLY A 45 -16.72 -47.26 15.18
C GLY A 45 -15.45 -46.46 14.90
N ASP A 46 -14.37 -46.89 15.55
CA ASP A 46 -12.95 -46.61 15.30
C ASP A 46 -12.42 -47.25 13.98
N GLY A 47 -13.27 -47.32 12.94
CA GLY A 47 -13.06 -48.14 11.74
C GLY A 47 -12.56 -47.40 10.49
N ASN A 48 -13.39 -46.51 9.92
CA ASN A 48 -13.18 -45.93 8.58
C ASN A 48 -13.24 -44.40 8.59
N THR A 49 -12.24 -43.73 9.19
CA THR A 49 -12.13 -42.27 9.09
C THR A 49 -11.60 -41.87 7.71
N VAL A 50 -12.32 -40.98 7.01
CA VAL A 50 -11.91 -40.53 5.67
C VAL A 50 -10.61 -39.73 5.78
N PRO A 51 -9.56 -40.00 4.96
CA PRO A 51 -8.31 -39.24 4.98
C PRO A 51 -8.57 -37.75 4.74
N TYR A 52 -7.66 -36.88 5.20
CA TYR A 52 -7.85 -35.43 5.08
C TYR A 52 -7.95 -34.99 3.61
N ILE A 53 -7.05 -35.49 2.77
CA ILE A 53 -6.95 -35.30 1.32
C ILE A 53 -6.75 -36.67 0.66
N GLY A 54 -7.42 -36.94 -0.47
CA GLY A 54 -7.22 -38.17 -1.25
C GLY A 54 -5.87 -38.22 -1.99
N ASP A 55 -5.44 -39.42 -2.39
CA ASP A 55 -4.12 -39.61 -3.05
C ASP A 55 -3.98 -38.83 -4.37
N GLU A 56 -5.06 -38.72 -5.16
CA GLU A 56 -5.07 -37.98 -6.43
C GLU A 56 -4.89 -36.47 -6.24
N LEU A 57 -5.53 -35.90 -5.22
CA LEU A 57 -5.40 -34.50 -4.86
C LEU A 57 -4.02 -34.24 -4.20
N THR A 58 -3.46 -35.20 -3.46
CA THR A 58 -2.08 -35.15 -2.94
C THR A 58 -1.06 -35.06 -4.09
N ALA A 59 -1.20 -35.88 -5.13
CA ALA A 59 -0.35 -35.88 -6.31
C ALA A 59 -0.50 -34.62 -7.20
N SER A 60 -1.58 -33.87 -7.02
CA SER A 60 -1.88 -32.63 -7.75
C SER A 60 -1.39 -31.39 -6.97
N LEU A 61 -1.60 -31.35 -5.66
CA LEU A 61 -1.05 -30.32 -4.76
C LEU A 61 0.49 -30.31 -4.74
N ALA A 62 1.14 -31.47 -4.95
CA ALA A 62 2.58 -31.56 -5.14
C ALA A 62 3.12 -30.76 -6.35
N ARG A 63 2.26 -30.39 -7.32
CA ARG A 63 2.60 -29.59 -8.51
C ARG A 63 2.42 -28.08 -8.30
N LEU A 64 1.63 -27.68 -7.30
CA LEU A 64 1.29 -26.29 -6.94
C LEU A 64 2.39 -25.58 -6.13
N HIS A 65 3.65 -26.02 -6.23
CA HIS A 65 4.83 -25.38 -5.59
C HIS A 65 4.72 -25.11 -4.06
N LEU A 66 3.90 -25.87 -3.33
CA LEU A 66 3.72 -25.76 -1.86
C LEU A 66 5.01 -25.89 -1.02
N LYS A 67 6.13 -26.31 -1.62
CA LYS A 67 7.47 -26.18 -1.04
C LYS A 67 7.80 -24.75 -0.59
N GLY A 68 7.29 -23.72 -1.28
CA GLY A 68 7.47 -22.33 -0.88
C GLY A 68 6.76 -21.96 0.43
N LEU A 69 5.75 -22.72 0.83
CA LEU A 69 4.97 -22.54 2.06
C LEU A 69 5.42 -23.47 3.21
N GLY A 70 6.56 -24.16 3.05
CA GLY A 70 7.14 -24.99 4.11
C GLY A 70 6.46 -26.35 4.37
N ILE A 71 5.55 -26.77 3.49
CA ILE A 71 4.84 -28.06 3.60
C ILE A 71 5.69 -29.18 2.98
N GLU A 72 6.29 -30.02 3.84
CA GLU A 72 7.15 -31.13 3.42
C GLU A 72 6.54 -32.50 3.79
N GLY A 73 5.98 -33.21 2.81
CA GLY A 73 5.57 -34.62 2.97
C GLY A 73 4.08 -34.88 2.77
N ASN A 74 3.57 -35.93 3.41
CA ASN A 74 2.17 -36.35 3.27
C ASN A 74 1.28 -35.60 4.28
N ILE A 75 0.47 -34.66 3.78
CA ILE A 75 -0.42 -33.77 4.57
C ILE A 75 -1.37 -34.58 5.48
N ASN A 76 -1.78 -35.79 5.09
CA ASN A 76 -2.62 -36.67 5.91
C ASN A 76 -1.95 -37.14 7.23
N ARG A 77 -0.66 -36.88 7.44
CA ARG A 77 0.03 -37.14 8.73
C ARG A 77 -0.06 -35.98 9.71
N ALA A 78 -0.23 -34.75 9.23
CA ALA A 78 -0.30 -33.56 10.07
C ALA A 78 -1.69 -33.35 10.68
N ILE A 79 -2.74 -33.79 9.98
CA ILE A 79 -4.13 -33.60 10.40
C ILE A 79 -4.77 -34.94 10.77
N GLN A 80 -5.34 -35.01 11.98
CA GLN A 80 -6.11 -36.16 12.44
C GLN A 80 -7.36 -36.35 11.59
N ALA A 81 -7.53 -37.53 10.99
CA ALA A 81 -8.73 -37.90 10.26
C ALA A 81 -9.95 -38.04 11.19
N TYR A 82 -11.09 -37.50 10.77
CA TYR A 82 -12.39 -37.59 11.43
C TYR A 82 -13.50 -37.54 10.38
N GLY A 83 -14.69 -38.01 10.73
CA GLY A 83 -15.77 -38.22 9.77
C GLY A 83 -15.67 -39.62 9.18
N THR A 84 -16.74 -40.39 9.33
CA THR A 84 -16.86 -41.76 8.84
C THR A 84 -17.69 -41.76 7.57
N GLU A 85 -17.15 -42.37 6.51
CA GLU A 85 -17.83 -42.47 5.21
C GLU A 85 -19.11 -43.30 5.35
N ASP A 86 -20.21 -42.82 4.79
CA ASP A 86 -21.54 -43.45 4.77
C ASP A 86 -22.02 -43.95 6.15
N ALA A 87 -21.64 -43.23 7.22
CA ALA A 87 -22.11 -43.54 8.57
C ALA A 87 -23.64 -43.34 8.66
N PRO A 88 -24.36 -44.12 9.47
CA PRO A 88 -25.78 -43.87 9.71
C PRO A 88 -26.03 -42.46 10.29
N VAL A 89 -26.98 -41.74 9.68
CA VAL A 89 -27.45 -40.44 10.17
C VAL A 89 -28.03 -40.60 11.56
N SER A 90 -27.71 -39.69 12.48
CA SER A 90 -28.18 -39.73 13.87
C SER A 90 -29.71 -39.72 13.95
N GLU A 91 -30.29 -40.62 14.74
CA GLU A 91 -31.74 -40.70 14.96
C GLU A 91 -32.21 -39.85 16.15
N SER A 92 -31.30 -39.09 16.76
CA SER A 92 -31.58 -38.25 17.94
C SER A 92 -32.63 -37.13 17.71
N THR A 93 -32.83 -36.73 16.45
CA THR A 93 -33.87 -35.79 16.00
C THR A 93 -34.47 -36.29 14.67
N ALA A 94 -35.69 -35.85 14.36
CA ALA A 94 -36.34 -36.23 13.09
C ALA A 94 -35.60 -35.63 11.87
N THR A 95 -35.26 -34.34 11.97
CA THR A 95 -34.50 -33.59 10.97
C THR A 95 -33.33 -32.84 11.63
N PHE A 96 -32.44 -32.30 10.80
CA PHE A 96 -31.35 -31.40 11.19
C PHE A 96 -31.37 -30.13 10.32
N PRO A 97 -31.08 -28.94 10.89
CA PRO A 97 -30.90 -27.72 10.12
C PRO A 97 -29.74 -27.83 9.13
N VAL A 98 -29.93 -27.26 7.94
CA VAL A 98 -28.98 -27.33 6.83
C VAL A 98 -28.19 -26.02 6.70
N LEU A 99 -26.87 -26.16 6.49
CA LEU A 99 -25.97 -25.11 6.09
C LEU A 99 -25.33 -25.44 4.74
N LEU A 100 -25.20 -24.45 3.87
CA LEU A 100 -24.36 -24.52 2.68
C LEU A 100 -23.00 -23.87 2.99
N PHE A 101 -21.92 -24.47 2.49
CA PHE A 101 -20.58 -23.91 2.59
C PHE A 101 -19.95 -23.72 1.20
N SER A 102 -19.53 -22.48 0.89
CA SER A 102 -18.80 -22.14 -0.33
C SER A 102 -17.34 -21.74 0.00
N PRO A 103 -16.32 -22.40 -0.60
CA PRO A 103 -14.92 -22.08 -0.36
C PRO A 103 -14.46 -20.81 -1.10
N GLY A 104 -13.30 -20.30 -0.70
CA GLY A 104 -12.58 -19.26 -1.43
C GLY A 104 -12.03 -19.75 -2.78
N PHE A 105 -11.73 -18.79 -3.67
CA PHE A 105 -11.13 -19.06 -4.98
C PHE A 105 -9.78 -19.79 -4.84
N GLY A 106 -9.51 -20.73 -5.75
CA GLY A 106 -8.26 -21.49 -5.80
C GLY A 106 -8.13 -22.61 -4.76
N LEU A 107 -9.11 -22.82 -3.86
CA LEU A 107 -9.05 -23.86 -2.82
C LEU A 107 -10.29 -24.76 -2.78
N PRO A 108 -10.12 -26.10 -2.69
CA PRO A 108 -11.23 -27.01 -2.40
C PRO A 108 -11.82 -26.78 -1.01
N SER A 109 -13.10 -27.12 -0.84
CA SER A 109 -13.80 -27.10 0.44
C SER A 109 -13.16 -28.00 1.51
N THR A 110 -12.37 -29.00 1.07
CA THR A 110 -11.49 -29.83 1.91
C THR A 110 -10.58 -29.01 2.82
N PHE A 111 -10.12 -27.82 2.40
CA PHE A 111 -9.24 -26.94 3.20
C PHE A 111 -9.94 -26.22 4.37
N TYR A 112 -11.24 -26.43 4.55
CA TYR A 112 -12.06 -25.82 5.62
C TYR A 112 -12.70 -26.88 6.53
N ARG A 113 -12.23 -28.13 6.43
CA ARG A 113 -12.85 -29.29 7.06
C ARG A 113 -12.96 -29.12 8.58
N SER A 114 -11.99 -28.47 9.24
CA SER A 114 -12.04 -28.30 10.70
C SER A 114 -13.20 -27.41 11.16
N ILE A 115 -13.59 -26.41 10.36
CA ILE A 115 -14.75 -25.54 10.58
C ILE A 115 -16.04 -26.29 10.29
N VAL A 116 -16.11 -26.97 9.15
CA VAL A 116 -17.28 -27.77 8.76
C VAL A 116 -17.59 -28.87 9.78
N GLY A 117 -16.59 -29.66 10.17
CA GLY A 117 -16.77 -30.81 11.06
C GLY A 117 -17.19 -30.43 12.49
N ASP A 118 -16.69 -29.31 13.04
CA ASP A 118 -17.08 -28.90 14.39
C ASP A 118 -18.52 -28.40 14.43
N ILE A 119 -18.97 -27.66 13.41
CA ILE A 119 -20.38 -27.28 13.24
C ILE A 119 -21.28 -28.51 13.16
N VAL A 120 -20.91 -29.51 12.37
CA VAL A 120 -21.65 -30.78 12.22
C VAL A 120 -21.78 -31.52 13.57
N SER A 121 -20.72 -31.52 14.39
CA SER A 121 -20.76 -32.12 15.73
C SER A 121 -21.80 -31.49 16.68
N HIS A 122 -22.34 -30.31 16.34
CA HIS A 122 -23.42 -29.62 17.07
C HIS A 122 -24.83 -29.80 16.47
N GLY A 123 -24.99 -30.72 15.51
CA GLY A 123 -26.31 -31.09 14.98
C GLY A 123 -26.73 -30.24 13.78
N TYR A 124 -25.79 -30.00 12.85
CA TYR A 124 -26.05 -29.39 11.54
C TYR A 124 -25.68 -30.39 10.44
N VAL A 125 -26.41 -30.35 9.34
CA VAL A 125 -25.92 -30.92 8.07
C VAL A 125 -25.27 -29.80 7.28
N VAL A 126 -24.03 -30.00 6.83
CA VAL A 126 -23.29 -29.02 6.01
C VAL A 126 -23.05 -29.60 4.62
N ALA A 127 -23.55 -28.92 3.59
CA ALA A 127 -23.21 -29.20 2.20
C ALA A 127 -22.06 -28.31 1.74
N ALA A 128 -20.86 -28.87 1.71
CA ALA A 128 -19.64 -28.19 1.29
C ALA A 128 -19.47 -28.33 -0.24
N ILE A 129 -19.56 -27.21 -0.96
CA ILE A 129 -19.63 -27.19 -2.42
C ILE A 129 -18.23 -26.96 -3.00
N ASN A 130 -17.78 -27.84 -3.90
CA ASN A 130 -16.65 -27.59 -4.78
C ASN A 130 -17.20 -27.14 -6.13
N HIS A 131 -16.85 -25.92 -6.52
CA HIS A 131 -17.21 -25.31 -7.79
C HIS A 131 -16.11 -25.63 -8.81
N PRO A 132 -16.34 -26.50 -9.81
CA PRO A 132 -15.31 -26.80 -10.80
C PRO A 132 -14.90 -25.53 -11.53
N HIS A 133 -13.61 -25.43 -11.85
CA HIS A 133 -12.94 -24.23 -12.35
C HIS A 133 -12.72 -23.08 -11.35
N PHE A 134 -13.19 -23.17 -10.09
CA PHE A 134 -13.00 -22.12 -9.08
C PHE A 134 -12.44 -22.62 -7.74
N SER A 135 -12.74 -23.86 -7.35
CA SER A 135 -12.34 -24.45 -6.05
C SER A 135 -11.01 -25.22 -6.13
N GLY A 136 -9.95 -24.60 -6.68
CA GLY A 136 -8.62 -25.18 -6.79
C GLY A 136 -8.56 -26.33 -7.81
N ILE A 137 -8.65 -27.57 -7.33
CA ILE A 137 -8.76 -28.76 -8.18
C ILE A 137 -9.95 -29.59 -7.66
N THR A 138 -10.99 -29.72 -8.48
CA THR A 138 -12.14 -30.57 -8.17
C THR A 138 -11.90 -31.98 -8.72
N VAL A 139 -12.06 -32.99 -7.87
CA VAL A 139 -11.94 -34.42 -8.21
C VAL A 139 -13.34 -35.02 -8.27
N PHE A 140 -13.66 -35.74 -9.35
CA PHE A 140 -14.91 -36.48 -9.48
C PHE A 140 -14.71 -38.00 -9.31
N PRO A 141 -15.76 -38.77 -8.96
CA PRO A 141 -15.65 -40.22 -8.73
C PRO A 141 -15.23 -41.06 -9.95
N ASP A 142 -15.23 -40.49 -11.16
CA ASP A 142 -14.71 -41.11 -12.38
C ASP A 142 -13.19 -40.91 -12.57
N GLY A 143 -12.52 -40.25 -11.61
CA GLY A 143 -11.11 -39.87 -11.68
C GLY A 143 -10.85 -38.61 -12.51
N SER A 144 -11.89 -37.91 -13.00
CA SER A 144 -11.69 -36.65 -13.72
C SER A 144 -11.30 -35.51 -12.78
N LEU A 145 -10.28 -34.74 -13.20
CA LEU A 145 -9.71 -33.62 -12.46
C LEU A 145 -10.04 -32.32 -13.21
N VAL A 146 -10.73 -31.40 -12.55
CA VAL A 146 -11.05 -30.08 -13.09
C VAL A 146 -10.24 -29.01 -12.35
N PRO A 147 -9.17 -28.45 -12.95
CA PRO A 147 -8.38 -27.38 -12.36
C PRO A 147 -9.11 -26.03 -12.44
N SER A 148 -8.67 -25.06 -11.63
CA SER A 148 -9.18 -23.69 -11.67
C SER A 148 -8.78 -22.96 -12.94
N VAL A 149 -9.57 -21.96 -13.35
CA VAL A 149 -9.12 -20.98 -14.35
C VAL A 149 -7.92 -20.20 -13.81
N GLU A 150 -6.95 -19.94 -14.68
CA GLU A 150 -5.87 -19.00 -14.38
C GLU A 150 -6.41 -17.57 -14.54
N ILE A 151 -6.19 -16.72 -13.53
CA ILE A 151 -6.60 -15.32 -13.51
C ILE A 151 -5.35 -14.50 -13.16
N GLU A 152 -4.90 -13.63 -14.08
CA GLU A 152 -3.64 -12.88 -13.93
C GLU A 152 -3.74 -11.73 -12.92
N ASP A 153 -4.90 -11.09 -12.79
CA ASP A 153 -5.22 -10.06 -11.79
C ASP A 153 -6.56 -10.40 -11.13
N PRO A 154 -6.68 -10.47 -9.78
CA PRO A 154 -7.96 -10.67 -9.10
C PRO A 154 -9.07 -9.71 -9.58
N GLY A 155 -8.71 -8.48 -10.00
CA GLY A 155 -9.62 -7.49 -10.58
C GLY A 155 -10.27 -7.90 -11.91
N ASP A 156 -9.73 -8.89 -12.62
CA ASP A 156 -10.29 -9.46 -13.84
C ASP A 156 -11.34 -10.57 -13.57
N PHE A 157 -11.70 -10.83 -12.31
CA PHE A 157 -12.79 -11.74 -11.95
C PHE A 157 -14.14 -11.20 -12.46
N SER A 158 -14.53 -11.67 -13.65
CA SER A 158 -15.75 -11.20 -14.32
C SER A 158 -17.03 -11.55 -13.54
N SER A 159 -18.08 -10.72 -13.67
CA SER A 159 -19.40 -11.01 -13.09
C SER A 159 -19.96 -12.36 -13.56
N ALA A 160 -19.67 -12.76 -14.80
CA ALA A 160 -20.08 -14.05 -15.34
C ALA A 160 -19.49 -15.25 -14.56
N TYR A 161 -18.27 -15.13 -14.02
CA TYR A 161 -17.69 -16.17 -13.14
C TYR A 161 -18.42 -16.25 -11.80
N PHE A 162 -18.80 -15.10 -11.24
CA PHE A 162 -19.59 -15.03 -10.01
C PHE A 162 -20.99 -15.66 -10.20
N ASP A 163 -21.64 -15.37 -11.33
CA ASP A 163 -22.95 -15.91 -11.69
C ASP A 163 -22.94 -17.44 -11.82
N ILE A 164 -21.86 -18.04 -12.35
CA ILE A 164 -21.70 -19.51 -12.42
C ILE A 164 -21.66 -20.12 -11.02
N VAL A 165 -20.84 -19.57 -10.13
CA VAL A 165 -20.66 -20.07 -8.75
C VAL A 165 -21.96 -19.93 -7.94
N LEU A 166 -22.68 -18.80 -8.09
CA LEU A 166 -23.99 -18.59 -7.47
C LEU A 166 -25.07 -19.56 -8.02
N ALA A 167 -25.06 -19.83 -9.32
CA ALA A 167 -25.98 -20.78 -9.93
C ALA A 167 -25.71 -22.23 -9.49
N ASP A 168 -24.45 -22.60 -9.18
CA ASP A 168 -24.13 -23.88 -8.56
C ASP A 168 -24.75 -24.01 -7.15
N VAL A 169 -24.75 -22.94 -6.34
CA VAL A 169 -25.39 -22.95 -5.02
C VAL A 169 -26.90 -23.19 -5.14
N LYS A 170 -27.57 -22.50 -6.08
CA LYS A 170 -29.00 -22.72 -6.38
C LYS A 170 -29.29 -24.17 -6.78
N PHE A 171 -28.49 -24.71 -7.70
CA PHE A 171 -28.62 -26.09 -8.14
C PHE A 171 -28.44 -27.11 -7.00
N VAL A 172 -27.49 -26.87 -6.07
CA VAL A 172 -27.32 -27.72 -4.88
C VAL A 172 -28.54 -27.64 -3.95
N VAL A 173 -29.14 -26.46 -3.75
CA VAL A 173 -30.39 -26.32 -2.97
C VAL A 173 -31.51 -27.17 -3.60
N ASP A 174 -31.68 -27.11 -4.91
CA ASP A 174 -32.72 -27.86 -5.62
C ASP A 174 -32.48 -29.38 -5.55
N VAL A 175 -31.23 -29.83 -5.65
CA VAL A 175 -30.86 -31.25 -5.45
C VAL A 175 -31.16 -31.72 -4.03
N LEU A 176 -30.88 -30.91 -3.00
CA LEU A 176 -31.18 -31.27 -1.60
C LEU A 176 -32.68 -31.32 -1.31
N LYS A 177 -33.47 -30.43 -1.94
CA LYS A 177 -34.95 -30.49 -1.92
C LYS A 177 -35.50 -31.70 -2.68
N GLY A 178 -34.83 -32.10 -3.75
CA GLY A 178 -35.21 -33.19 -4.65
C GLY A 178 -34.64 -34.57 -4.31
N LEU A 179 -34.15 -34.80 -3.09
CA LEU A 179 -33.74 -36.13 -2.66
C LEU A 179 -34.93 -37.10 -2.72
N GLU A 180 -34.70 -38.30 -3.23
CA GLU A 180 -35.73 -39.34 -3.42
C GLU A 180 -35.79 -40.36 -2.27
N PRO A 181 -36.95 -41.03 -2.04
CA PRO A 181 -37.07 -42.10 -1.06
C PRO A 181 -36.07 -43.24 -1.32
N GLY A 182 -35.08 -43.36 -0.44
CA GLY A 182 -33.97 -44.32 -0.57
C GLY A 182 -32.58 -43.71 -0.39
N HIS A 183 -32.46 -42.37 -0.43
CA HIS A 183 -31.25 -41.67 0.00
C HIS A 183 -31.20 -41.58 1.54
N ASP A 184 -30.05 -41.76 2.19
CA ASP A 184 -29.97 -41.83 3.67
C ASP A 184 -30.37 -40.52 4.37
N LEU A 185 -30.16 -39.38 3.70
CA LEU A 185 -30.60 -38.06 4.15
C LEU A 185 -32.04 -37.70 3.75
N TYR A 186 -32.77 -38.59 3.05
CA TYR A 186 -34.16 -38.36 2.67
C TYR A 186 -35.04 -38.15 3.91
N GLY A 187 -35.75 -37.01 3.95
CA GLY A 187 -36.59 -36.64 5.10
C GLY A 187 -35.83 -36.32 6.38
N ARG A 188 -34.48 -36.26 6.36
CA ARG A 188 -33.63 -35.88 7.51
C ARG A 188 -33.13 -34.43 7.44
N LEU A 189 -33.32 -33.74 6.32
CA LEU A 189 -32.91 -32.35 6.13
C LEU A 189 -34.08 -31.39 6.47
N ASP A 190 -33.85 -30.44 7.38
CA ASP A 190 -34.76 -29.30 7.53
C ASP A 190 -34.42 -28.23 6.48
N LEU A 191 -35.20 -28.26 5.40
CA LEU A 191 -35.14 -27.30 4.30
C LEU A 191 -36.30 -26.29 4.35
N SER A 192 -36.98 -26.13 5.50
CA SER A 192 -37.93 -25.04 5.73
C SER A 192 -37.25 -23.66 5.71
N GLY A 193 -35.93 -23.65 5.84
CA GLY A 193 -35.02 -22.61 5.38
C GLY A 193 -33.61 -22.91 5.90
N PHE A 194 -32.61 -22.59 5.09
CA PHE A 194 -31.21 -22.97 5.32
C PHE A 194 -30.35 -21.74 5.64
N GLY A 195 -29.15 -21.96 6.19
CA GLY A 195 -28.13 -20.92 6.28
C GLY A 195 -27.03 -21.13 5.24
N ILE A 196 -26.29 -20.07 4.89
CA ILE A 196 -25.09 -20.19 4.05
C ILE A 196 -23.92 -19.44 4.67
N TYR A 197 -22.73 -20.02 4.57
CA TYR A 197 -21.49 -19.32 4.89
C TYR A 197 -20.40 -19.64 3.88
N GLY A 198 -19.39 -18.79 3.81
CA GLY A 198 -18.26 -19.02 2.92
C GLY A 198 -17.08 -18.11 3.20
N HIS A 199 -15.94 -18.45 2.60
CA HIS A 199 -14.69 -17.70 2.73
C HIS A 199 -14.34 -16.98 1.42
N SER A 200 -13.82 -15.75 1.49
CA SER A 200 -13.32 -15.02 0.31
C SER A 200 -14.40 -14.96 -0.79
N LEU A 201 -14.14 -15.43 -2.02
CA LEU A 201 -15.17 -15.58 -3.07
C LEU A 201 -16.47 -16.23 -2.55
N GLY A 202 -16.37 -17.31 -1.78
CA GLY A 202 -17.52 -17.99 -1.20
C GLY A 202 -18.27 -17.17 -0.14
N GLY A 203 -17.58 -16.25 0.55
CA GLY A 203 -18.21 -15.28 1.46
C GLY A 203 -19.07 -14.27 0.70
N ALA A 204 -18.60 -13.84 -0.47
CA ALA A 204 -19.39 -12.99 -1.36
C ALA A 204 -20.60 -13.71 -1.96
N VAL A 205 -20.42 -14.97 -2.37
CA VAL A 205 -21.51 -15.85 -2.84
C VAL A 205 -22.54 -16.10 -1.73
N ALA A 206 -22.15 -16.22 -0.46
CA ALA A 206 -23.07 -16.37 0.66
C ALA A 206 -24.02 -15.16 0.79
N ILE A 207 -23.49 -13.93 0.67
CA ILE A 207 -24.31 -12.70 0.74
C ILE A 207 -25.19 -12.51 -0.52
N GLN A 208 -24.75 -12.92 -1.71
CA GLN A 208 -25.63 -12.87 -2.89
C GLN A 208 -26.71 -13.97 -2.84
N THR A 209 -26.39 -15.15 -2.31
CA THR A 209 -27.37 -16.24 -2.08
C THR A 209 -28.50 -15.77 -1.17
N ALA A 210 -28.18 -15.02 -0.11
CA ALA A 210 -29.14 -14.37 0.78
C ALA A 210 -30.11 -13.40 0.07
N ARG A 211 -29.75 -12.85 -1.09
CA ARG A 211 -30.60 -11.95 -1.90
C ARG A 211 -31.50 -12.71 -2.86
N GLU A 212 -30.97 -13.80 -3.44
CA GLU A 212 -31.59 -14.46 -4.59
C GLU A 212 -32.32 -15.77 -4.27
N ILE A 213 -32.12 -16.33 -3.07
CA ILE A 213 -32.83 -17.53 -2.62
C ILE A 213 -33.67 -17.20 -1.37
N PRO A 214 -35.01 -17.02 -1.50
CA PRO A 214 -35.88 -16.63 -0.39
C PRO A 214 -35.90 -17.59 0.80
N GLU A 215 -35.52 -18.86 0.59
CA GLU A 215 -35.41 -19.87 1.66
C GLU A 215 -34.09 -19.78 2.46
N CYS A 216 -33.18 -18.88 2.10
CA CYS A 216 -32.02 -18.55 2.91
C CYS A 216 -32.45 -17.73 4.13
N LYS A 217 -32.33 -18.29 5.34
CA LYS A 217 -32.75 -17.66 6.61
C LYS A 217 -31.65 -16.84 7.29
N ALA A 218 -30.36 -17.10 6.98
CA ALA A 218 -29.23 -16.35 7.52
C ALA A 218 -27.97 -16.57 6.67
N ALA A 219 -27.11 -15.55 6.53
CA ALA A 219 -25.83 -15.69 5.81
C ALA A 219 -24.63 -15.10 6.56
N LEU A 220 -23.48 -15.78 6.48
CA LEU A 220 -22.22 -15.34 7.09
C LEU A 220 -21.07 -15.28 6.07
N SER A 221 -20.48 -14.10 5.89
CA SER A 221 -19.29 -13.88 5.05
C SER A 221 -18.03 -13.92 5.91
N MET A 222 -17.10 -14.84 5.64
CA MET A 222 -15.75 -14.84 6.23
C MET A 222 -14.79 -14.20 5.24
N ASP A 223 -14.33 -12.99 5.53
CA ASP A 223 -13.36 -12.25 4.71
C ASP A 223 -13.77 -12.14 3.21
N GLY A 224 -15.07 -12.01 2.95
CA GLY A 224 -15.60 -12.05 1.59
C GLY A 224 -15.28 -10.80 0.78
N TRP A 225 -14.76 -10.99 -0.44
CA TRP A 225 -14.45 -9.90 -1.36
C TRP A 225 -15.67 -9.55 -2.22
N HIS A 226 -16.20 -8.32 -2.11
CA HIS A 226 -17.45 -7.90 -2.76
C HIS A 226 -17.25 -6.86 -3.90
N PRO A 227 -16.55 -7.20 -5.02
CA PRO A 227 -16.34 -6.27 -6.14
C PRO A 227 -17.62 -6.09 -6.97
N ASP A 228 -17.88 -4.85 -7.41
CA ASP A 228 -18.83 -4.46 -8.47
C ASP A 228 -20.22 -5.16 -8.47
N LEU A 229 -20.72 -5.60 -7.30
CA LEU A 229 -22.13 -5.96 -7.13
C LEU A 229 -22.97 -4.72 -7.47
N GLN A 230 -23.78 -4.82 -8.54
CA GLN A 230 -24.75 -3.79 -8.86
C GLN A 230 -25.86 -3.80 -7.81
N TYR A 231 -25.69 -2.98 -6.79
CA TYR A 231 -26.66 -2.78 -5.71
C TYR A 231 -27.87 -2.00 -6.22
N ALA A 232 -28.74 -2.67 -6.97
CA ALA A 232 -30.15 -2.28 -7.06
C ALA A 232 -30.71 -2.18 -5.62
N HIS A 233 -31.58 -1.19 -5.39
CA HIS A 233 -32.08 -0.77 -4.08
C HIS A 233 -33.10 -1.74 -3.45
N ASP A 234 -32.82 -3.03 -3.53
CA ASP A 234 -33.67 -4.10 -3.02
C ASP A 234 -33.24 -4.45 -1.59
N ASN A 235 -34.08 -4.11 -0.62
CA ASN A 235 -33.82 -4.32 0.81
C ASN A 235 -33.55 -5.80 1.12
N LEU A 236 -32.32 -6.13 1.52
CA LEU A 236 -32.02 -7.38 2.21
C LEU A 236 -32.75 -7.43 3.55
N GLU A 237 -33.68 -8.39 3.68
CA GLU A 237 -34.50 -8.58 4.90
C GLU A 237 -34.08 -9.77 5.79
N ILE A 238 -32.96 -10.44 5.49
CA ILE A 238 -32.44 -11.56 6.31
C ILE A 238 -31.23 -11.15 7.16
N PRO A 239 -30.98 -11.82 8.32
CA PRO A 239 -29.79 -11.61 9.14
C PRO A 239 -28.48 -11.90 8.39
N LEU A 240 -27.52 -10.98 8.51
CA LEU A 240 -26.19 -11.08 7.91
C LEU A 240 -25.11 -10.95 8.98
N PHE A 241 -24.04 -11.73 8.85
CA PHE A 241 -22.85 -11.63 9.70
C PHE A 241 -21.59 -11.50 8.82
N PHE A 242 -20.77 -10.50 9.09
CA PHE A 242 -19.47 -10.29 8.45
C PHE A 242 -18.37 -10.61 9.48
N LEU A 243 -17.53 -11.59 9.18
CA LEU A 243 -16.39 -12.01 10.00
C LEU A 243 -15.10 -11.68 9.23
N LEU A 244 -14.38 -10.66 9.65
CA LEU A 244 -13.18 -10.16 8.96
C LEU A 244 -11.90 -10.50 9.71
N SER A 245 -10.82 -10.70 8.96
CA SER A 245 -9.44 -10.72 9.44
C SER A 245 -8.97 -9.30 9.80
N GLN A 246 -7.86 -9.18 10.51
CA GLN A 246 -7.29 -7.85 10.78
C GLN A 246 -6.71 -7.23 9.49
N GLU A 247 -6.19 -8.07 8.60
CA GLU A 247 -5.65 -7.70 7.29
C GLU A 247 -6.71 -6.97 6.45
N GLU A 248 -7.85 -7.63 6.19
CA GLU A 248 -8.95 -7.05 5.42
C GLU A 248 -9.77 -5.99 6.17
N SER A 249 -9.67 -5.90 7.51
CA SER A 249 -10.34 -4.82 8.27
C SER A 249 -9.90 -3.40 7.86
N SER A 250 -8.75 -3.26 7.18
CA SER A 250 -8.23 -2.00 6.66
C SER A 250 -8.68 -1.69 5.21
N SER A 251 -9.33 -2.65 4.56
CA SER A 251 -9.71 -2.67 3.15
C SER A 251 -11.22 -2.43 3.01
N PRO A 252 -11.68 -1.39 2.29
CA PRO A 252 -13.12 -1.07 2.18
C PRO A 252 -13.90 -2.04 1.27
N ILE A 253 -13.36 -3.21 0.96
CA ILE A 253 -13.88 -4.15 -0.05
C ILE A 253 -14.56 -5.38 0.59
N GLY A 254 -14.40 -5.57 1.91
CA GLY A 254 -15.00 -6.67 2.68
C GLY A 254 -16.48 -6.48 3.06
N MET A 255 -17.10 -5.34 2.75
CA MET A 255 -18.51 -5.06 3.07
C MET A 255 -19.20 -4.25 1.95
N PRO A 256 -20.38 -4.68 1.47
CA PRO A 256 -21.28 -3.84 0.69
C PRO A 256 -21.59 -2.48 1.37
N PRO A 257 -21.79 -1.40 0.59
CA PRO A 257 -22.16 -0.09 1.13
C PRO A 257 -23.54 -0.12 1.80
N ASP A 258 -23.74 0.71 2.83
CA ASP A 258 -24.98 0.72 3.64
C ASP A 258 -26.29 0.84 2.84
N SER A 259 -26.25 1.44 1.65
CA SER A 259 -27.39 1.55 0.72
C SER A 259 -27.91 0.21 0.17
N THR A 260 -27.22 -0.89 0.45
CA THR A 260 -27.56 -2.26 0.02
C THR A 260 -28.54 -2.96 0.96
N TYR A 261 -28.66 -2.51 2.21
CA TYR A 261 -29.34 -3.27 3.26
C TYR A 261 -30.68 -2.65 3.67
N GLY A 262 -31.65 -3.51 3.99
CA GLY A 262 -32.90 -3.10 4.63
C GLY A 262 -32.72 -2.73 6.10
N SER A 263 -33.84 -2.57 6.82
CA SER A 263 -33.88 -2.17 8.24
C SER A 263 -33.54 -3.31 9.22
N GLN A 264 -32.70 -4.27 8.82
CA GLN A 264 -32.42 -5.49 9.59
C GLN A 264 -31.10 -5.44 10.35
N THR A 265 -31.00 -6.30 11.36
CA THR A 265 -29.81 -6.45 12.19
C THR A 265 -28.68 -7.11 11.40
N ARG A 266 -27.59 -6.36 11.19
CA ARG A 266 -26.31 -6.89 10.69
C ARG A 266 -25.33 -7.05 11.85
N TYR A 267 -24.47 -8.04 11.75
CA TYR A 267 -23.36 -8.26 12.67
C TYR A 267 -22.03 -8.10 11.96
N LEU A 268 -21.07 -7.47 12.62
CA LEU A 268 -19.68 -7.39 12.18
C LEU A 268 -18.79 -7.87 13.33
N ALA A 269 -17.83 -8.73 13.03
CA ALA A 269 -16.75 -9.07 13.95
C ALA A 269 -15.40 -9.03 13.22
N ILE A 270 -14.39 -8.42 13.84
CA ILE A 270 -13.01 -8.41 13.37
C ILE A 270 -12.16 -9.24 14.33
N LEU A 271 -11.43 -10.24 13.80
CA LEU A 271 -10.48 -11.05 14.55
C LEU A 271 -9.09 -10.38 14.52
N ASN A 272 -8.71 -9.73 15.62
CA ASN A 272 -7.39 -9.10 15.70
C ASN A 272 -6.27 -10.16 15.67
N GLY A 273 -5.21 -9.89 14.91
CA GLY A 273 -4.12 -10.82 14.62
C GLY A 273 -4.43 -11.87 13.55
N ALA A 274 -5.66 -11.98 13.05
CA ALA A 274 -5.98 -12.88 11.93
C ALA A 274 -5.52 -12.31 10.58
N SER A 275 -5.11 -13.21 9.68
CA SER A 275 -4.87 -12.96 8.25
C SER A 275 -5.96 -13.60 7.40
N HIS A 276 -6.00 -13.28 6.11
CA HIS A 276 -6.96 -13.87 5.17
C HIS A 276 -6.87 -15.40 5.14
N ILE A 277 -5.67 -15.97 4.99
CA ILE A 277 -5.46 -17.43 4.96
C ILE A 277 -5.50 -18.09 6.35
N GLY A 278 -5.85 -17.36 7.42
CA GLY A 278 -6.08 -17.94 8.74
C GLY A 278 -7.41 -18.72 8.85
N PHE A 279 -8.36 -18.48 7.94
CA PHE A 279 -9.67 -19.16 7.93
C PHE A 279 -9.67 -20.57 7.31
N ILE A 280 -8.52 -21.04 6.81
CA ILE A 280 -8.32 -22.40 6.29
C ILE A 280 -7.49 -23.25 7.26
N ASP A 281 -7.50 -24.56 7.07
CA ASP A 281 -6.75 -25.53 7.88
C ASP A 281 -5.23 -25.52 7.62
N LEU A 282 -4.76 -24.69 6.68
CA LEU A 282 -3.35 -24.58 6.27
C LEU A 282 -2.36 -24.30 7.42
N PRO A 283 -2.66 -23.46 8.44
CA PRO A 283 -1.75 -23.24 9.58
C PRO A 283 -1.43 -24.52 10.38
N TYR A 284 -2.22 -25.59 10.24
CA TYR A 284 -1.99 -26.89 10.87
C TYR A 284 -1.16 -27.87 10.02
N MET A 285 -0.84 -27.53 8.77
CA MET A 285 -0.10 -28.39 7.82
C MET A 285 1.40 -28.09 7.74
N VAL A 286 1.87 -27.13 8.54
CA VAL A 286 3.18 -26.48 8.39
C VAL A 286 4.12 -26.94 9.51
N ASP A 287 5.05 -27.84 9.18
CA ASP A 287 5.98 -28.47 10.14
C ASP A 287 7.12 -27.55 10.64
N LYS A 288 7.36 -26.42 9.97
CA LYS A 288 8.41 -25.45 10.28
C LYS A 288 7.84 -24.03 10.24
N PRO A 289 8.22 -23.12 11.17
CA PRO A 289 7.81 -21.72 11.05
C PRO A 289 8.32 -21.14 9.72
N VAL A 290 7.40 -20.84 8.81
CA VAL A 290 7.73 -20.27 7.51
C VAL A 290 8.34 -18.88 7.73
N SER A 291 9.39 -18.56 6.99
CA SER A 291 10.07 -17.26 7.06
C SER A 291 9.35 -16.18 6.24
N PRO A 292 8.01 -16.21 6.20
CA PRO A 292 7.33 -15.19 7.01
C PRO A 292 6.10 -15.73 7.76
N ALA A 293 6.15 -15.69 9.10
CA ALA A 293 4.98 -15.83 9.98
C ALA A 293 3.92 -14.70 9.84
N ARG A 294 4.03 -13.88 8.79
CA ARG A 294 3.14 -12.75 8.49
C ARG A 294 1.92 -13.18 7.69
N GLN A 295 2.06 -14.16 6.79
CA GLN A 295 0.96 -14.62 5.94
C GLN A 295 -0.11 -15.38 6.71
N LEU A 296 0.23 -16.08 7.80
CA LEU A 296 -0.73 -16.87 8.59
C LEU A 296 -1.40 -16.05 9.73
N GLY A 297 -1.02 -14.79 9.91
CA GLY A 297 -1.44 -13.95 11.03
C GLY A 297 -0.63 -14.20 12.31
N THR A 298 -0.86 -13.36 13.32
CA THR A 298 -0.23 -13.42 14.65
C THR A 298 -1.12 -14.07 15.72
N ILE A 299 -2.39 -14.30 15.40
CA ILE A 299 -3.32 -15.06 16.26
C ILE A 299 -2.91 -16.54 16.30
N ASP A 300 -3.01 -17.18 17.46
CA ASP A 300 -2.83 -18.64 17.57
C ASP A 300 -3.89 -19.37 16.70
N PRO A 301 -3.51 -20.31 15.81
CA PRO A 301 -4.47 -20.97 14.93
C PRO A 301 -5.62 -21.68 15.68
N ASN A 302 -5.37 -22.29 16.84
CA ASN A 302 -6.44 -22.92 17.63
C ASN A 302 -7.44 -21.89 18.17
N THR A 303 -6.94 -20.76 18.63
CA THR A 303 -7.71 -19.60 19.09
C THR A 303 -8.55 -19.02 17.95
N MET A 304 -7.97 -18.83 16.75
CA MET A 304 -8.69 -18.34 15.58
C MET A 304 -9.81 -19.29 15.15
N ARG A 305 -9.49 -20.59 15.00
CA ARG A 305 -10.47 -21.63 14.66
C ARG A 305 -11.60 -21.70 15.67
N ALA A 306 -11.30 -21.82 16.97
CA ALA A 306 -12.32 -21.92 18.00
C ALA A 306 -13.21 -20.67 18.12
N THR A 307 -12.64 -19.48 17.89
CA THR A 307 -13.43 -18.23 17.87
C THR A 307 -14.36 -18.18 16.66
N THR A 308 -13.85 -18.55 15.48
CA THR A 308 -14.64 -18.67 14.24
C THR A 308 -15.79 -19.67 14.41
N HIS A 309 -15.54 -20.82 15.04
CA HIS A 309 -16.56 -21.83 15.34
C HIS A 309 -17.64 -21.28 16.28
N ALA A 310 -17.25 -20.61 17.37
CA ALA A 310 -18.18 -20.05 18.33
C ALA A 310 -19.10 -19.00 17.69
N ILE A 311 -18.56 -18.17 16.79
CA ILE A 311 -19.32 -17.18 16.01
C ILE A 311 -20.34 -17.87 15.09
N LEU A 312 -19.90 -18.84 14.27
CA LEU A 312 -20.75 -19.60 13.37
C LEU A 312 -21.90 -20.30 14.10
N LEU A 313 -21.59 -20.98 15.22
CA LEU A 313 -22.59 -21.66 16.04
C LEU A 313 -23.57 -20.69 16.68
N ALA A 314 -23.10 -19.62 17.32
CA ALA A 314 -23.99 -18.64 17.96
C ALA A 314 -24.93 -17.98 16.95
N PHE A 315 -24.43 -17.64 15.76
CA PHE A 315 -25.21 -17.02 14.69
C PHE A 315 -26.27 -17.98 14.12
N PHE A 316 -25.88 -19.20 13.73
CA PHE A 316 -26.85 -20.13 13.14
C PHE A 316 -27.80 -20.75 14.17
N ASP A 317 -27.38 -20.97 15.43
CA ASP A 317 -28.29 -21.44 16.49
C ASP A 317 -29.35 -20.37 16.83
N CYS A 318 -29.05 -19.08 16.67
CA CYS A 318 -30.01 -18.00 16.82
C CYS A 318 -31.11 -18.06 15.75
N TYR A 319 -30.74 -18.23 14.47
CA TYR A 319 -31.63 -18.03 13.32
C TYR A 319 -32.18 -19.30 12.66
N LEU A 320 -31.56 -20.46 12.87
CA LEU A 320 -32.03 -21.75 12.32
C LEU A 320 -32.60 -22.69 13.39
N LYS A 321 -32.16 -22.58 14.64
CA LYS A 321 -32.69 -23.37 15.78
C LYS A 321 -33.59 -22.56 16.72
N GLU A 322 -33.84 -21.28 16.41
CA GLU A 322 -34.64 -20.33 17.21
C GLU A 322 -34.24 -20.23 18.69
N SER A 323 -33.00 -20.61 19.04
CA SER A 323 -32.57 -20.90 20.42
C SER A 323 -32.60 -19.70 21.38
N SER A 324 -32.80 -18.49 20.87
CA SER A 324 -32.71 -17.22 21.59
C SER A 324 -33.77 -16.18 21.20
N ASN A 325 -34.91 -16.62 20.63
CA ASN A 325 -35.98 -15.73 20.15
C ASN A 325 -35.50 -14.62 19.18
N GLY A 326 -34.52 -14.92 18.32
CA GLY A 326 -34.00 -13.99 17.31
C GLY A 326 -33.00 -12.94 17.80
N ALA A 327 -32.58 -12.99 19.07
CA ALA A 327 -31.51 -12.15 19.61
C ALA A 327 -30.19 -12.94 19.71
N LEU A 328 -29.13 -12.50 19.04
CA LEU A 328 -27.83 -13.15 19.14
C LEU A 328 -27.30 -13.08 20.58
N LEU A 329 -27.06 -14.25 21.19
CA LEU A 329 -26.50 -14.35 22.54
C LEU A 329 -25.01 -13.97 22.56
N PRO A 330 -24.44 -13.57 23.72
CA PRO A 330 -23.02 -13.27 23.84
C PRO A 330 -22.16 -14.46 23.39
N ILE A 331 -21.39 -14.26 22.32
CA ILE A 331 -20.63 -15.34 21.66
C ILE A 331 -19.53 -15.84 22.60
N PRO A 332 -19.48 -17.13 22.98
CA PRO A 332 -18.44 -17.63 23.87
C PRO A 332 -17.05 -17.43 23.26
N ASN A 333 -16.13 -16.81 24.01
CA ASN A 333 -14.73 -16.64 23.60
C ASN A 333 -13.82 -17.54 24.46
N PRO A 334 -13.66 -18.84 24.09
CA PRO A 334 -13.00 -19.83 24.95
C PRO A 334 -11.49 -19.58 25.19
N TYR A 335 -10.87 -18.68 24.43
CA TYR A 335 -9.43 -18.41 24.44
C TYR A 335 -9.07 -16.93 24.64
N ASN A 336 -10.02 -16.07 25.00
CA ASN A 336 -9.84 -14.61 25.10
C ASN A 336 -9.24 -13.96 23.84
N ALA A 337 -9.63 -14.42 22.65
CA ALA A 337 -9.28 -13.77 21.39
C ALA A 337 -9.76 -12.31 21.40
N THR A 338 -8.95 -11.37 20.88
CA THR A 338 -9.40 -9.97 20.83
C THR A 338 -10.33 -9.78 19.64
N VAL A 339 -11.64 -9.88 19.88
CA VAL A 339 -12.69 -9.71 18.86
C VAL A 339 -13.31 -8.32 19.00
N THR A 340 -13.31 -7.54 17.92
CA THR A 340 -14.06 -6.27 17.87
C THR A 340 -15.40 -6.55 17.21
N MET A 341 -16.50 -6.47 17.98
CA MET A 341 -17.86 -6.70 17.46
C MET A 341 -18.67 -5.41 17.32
N GLY A 342 -19.56 -5.39 16.34
CA GLY A 342 -20.57 -4.36 16.14
C GLY A 342 -21.90 -4.96 15.70
N VAL A 343 -23.00 -4.33 16.10
CA VAL A 343 -24.36 -4.65 15.66
C VAL A 343 -24.92 -3.42 14.97
N GLU A 344 -25.24 -3.51 13.68
CA GLU A 344 -25.76 -2.39 12.89
C GLU A 344 -27.28 -2.48 12.77
N PRO A 345 -27.99 -1.56 13.42
CA PRO A 345 -29.09 -0.84 12.80
C PRO A 345 -28.54 0.44 12.14
N HIS A 346 -27.68 1.16 12.89
CA HIS A 346 -26.81 2.23 12.45
C HIS A 346 -25.61 2.26 13.43
N ILE A 347 -24.37 1.98 13.01
CA ILE A 347 -23.24 2.09 13.95
C ILE A 347 -22.91 3.55 14.25
N THR A 348 -23.26 3.92 15.47
CA THR A 348 -22.50 4.86 16.28
C THR A 348 -22.13 4.13 17.57
N THR A 349 -20.84 4.11 17.92
CA THR A 349 -20.20 3.40 19.05
C THR A 349 -19.75 1.96 18.76
N ILE A 350 -18.49 1.67 19.12
CA ILE A 350 -17.94 0.31 19.24
C ILE A 350 -18.04 -0.05 20.73
N GLU A 351 -18.75 -1.13 21.08
CA GLU A 351 -18.75 -1.67 22.44
C GLU A 351 -17.86 -2.92 22.49
N ARG A 352 -16.86 -2.92 23.40
CA ARG A 352 -16.20 -4.17 23.82
C ARG A 352 -17.21 -4.97 24.65
N PHE A 353 -17.64 -6.11 24.15
CA PHE A 353 -18.39 -7.08 24.95
C PHE A 353 -17.42 -7.88 25.83
N ASP A 354 -17.38 -7.56 27.13
CA ASP A 354 -16.69 -8.40 28.13
C ASP A 354 -17.46 -9.73 28.31
N LEU A 355 -16.94 -10.77 27.66
CA LEU A 355 -17.50 -12.11 27.71
C LEU A 355 -17.02 -12.82 28.99
N ALA A 356 -17.95 -13.08 29.90
CA ALA A 356 -17.64 -13.53 31.25
C ALA A 356 -16.88 -14.88 31.27
N PRO A 357 -15.73 -14.98 31.97
CA PRO A 357 -14.95 -16.20 32.03
C PRO A 357 -15.64 -17.29 32.85
N ALA A 358 -15.55 -18.54 32.39
CA ALA A 358 -16.12 -19.70 33.08
C ALA A 358 -15.45 -19.90 34.46
N LYS A 359 -16.26 -19.96 35.52
CA LYS A 359 -15.81 -20.17 36.91
C LYS A 359 -15.15 -21.54 37.08
N LYS A 360 -13.82 -21.59 37.16
CA LYS A 360 -13.10 -22.74 37.75
C LYS A 360 -13.16 -22.67 39.28
N GLN A 361 -13.65 -23.73 39.92
CA GLN A 361 -13.68 -23.85 41.38
C GLN A 361 -12.29 -24.11 41.97
N ARG A 362 -12.11 -23.70 43.23
CA ARG A 362 -10.88 -23.80 44.02
C ARG A 362 -10.40 -25.25 44.22
N ILE A 363 -9.07 -25.39 44.32
CA ILE A 363 -8.44 -26.19 45.37
C ILE A 363 -7.42 -25.26 46.08
N THR A 364 -7.30 -25.39 47.40
CA THR A 364 -6.46 -24.53 48.28
C THR A 364 -5.61 -25.41 49.20
N LEU A 365 -4.60 -24.80 49.84
CA LEU A 365 -3.82 -25.22 51.04
C LEU A 365 -2.41 -25.80 50.76
N PRO A 366 -1.45 -25.69 51.71
CA PRO A 366 -1.21 -24.55 52.63
C PRO A 366 0.29 -24.24 52.91
N GLU A 367 0.55 -23.08 53.57
CA GLU A 367 1.67 -22.83 54.53
C GLU A 367 3.13 -23.00 54.02
N ALA A 368 4.21 -22.47 54.62
CA ALA A 368 4.55 -21.63 55.79
C ALA A 368 6.02 -21.11 55.55
N ALA A 369 6.66 -20.18 56.27
CA ALA A 369 6.28 -19.14 57.24
C ALA A 369 7.52 -18.27 57.56
N LYS A 370 7.30 -17.09 58.17
CA LYS A 370 8.25 -16.35 59.06
C LYS A 370 9.54 -15.76 58.43
N GLU A 371 10.17 -14.72 58.99
CA GLU A 371 9.97 -14.07 60.31
C GLU A 371 10.24 -12.54 60.27
N ASP A 372 9.63 -11.88 61.26
CA ASP A 372 9.63 -10.46 61.65
C ASP A 372 11.03 -9.87 61.95
N SER A 373 11.27 -8.55 61.96
CA SER A 373 10.81 -7.57 62.99
C SER A 373 11.63 -6.25 62.87
N VAL A 374 11.40 -5.09 63.52
CA VAL A 374 10.31 -4.33 64.21
C VAL A 374 10.87 -2.89 64.44
N GLY A 375 10.07 -1.79 64.45
CA GLY A 375 10.68 -0.45 64.72
C GLY A 375 9.86 0.86 64.67
N ASN A 376 8.68 0.95 65.30
CA ASN A 376 7.93 2.15 65.77
C ASN A 376 8.26 3.61 65.31
N SER A 377 7.34 4.22 64.52
CA SER A 377 6.37 5.34 64.84
C SER A 377 6.59 6.34 66.03
N PRO A 378 5.86 7.50 66.14
CA PRO A 378 5.22 8.47 65.19
C PRO A 378 5.42 9.99 65.65
N PRO A 379 4.48 10.97 65.55
CA PRO A 379 3.79 11.66 64.42
C PRO A 379 3.86 13.25 64.41
N GLU A 380 3.21 13.87 63.39
CA GLU A 380 2.42 15.15 63.38
C GLU A 380 3.04 16.58 63.60
N GLY A 381 2.49 17.61 62.90
CA GLY A 381 2.63 19.05 63.25
C GLY A 381 2.45 20.13 62.16
N GLU A 382 1.36 20.90 62.25
CA GLU A 382 0.95 22.19 61.58
C GLU A 382 1.87 23.42 61.85
N SER A 383 1.72 24.69 61.38
CA SER A 383 1.09 25.43 60.24
C SER A 383 1.48 26.96 60.30
N GLN A 384 1.06 27.81 59.33
CA GLN A 384 0.86 29.31 59.41
C GLN A 384 2.10 30.25 59.64
N ASP A 385 2.19 31.56 59.31
CA ASP A 385 1.43 32.51 58.42
C ASP A 385 2.28 33.78 58.02
N LEU A 386 1.68 34.73 57.28
CA LEU A 386 2.15 36.05 56.71
C LEU A 386 2.43 37.20 57.78
N PRO A 387 2.66 38.54 57.51
CA PRO A 387 2.55 39.37 56.26
C PRO A 387 3.47 40.66 56.02
N ALA A 388 3.26 41.32 54.85
CA ALA A 388 3.11 42.79 54.57
C ALA A 388 4.25 43.87 54.33
N GLN A 389 4.20 44.48 53.11
CA GLN A 389 4.34 45.92 52.68
C GLN A 389 5.66 46.73 52.94
N ILE A 390 6.02 47.92 52.35
CA ILE A 390 5.38 49.10 51.68
C ILE A 390 6.29 49.68 50.52
N ALA A 391 5.79 50.55 49.62
CA ALA A 391 6.47 51.21 48.45
C ALA A 391 6.93 52.69 48.67
N ILE A 392 7.54 53.41 47.66
CA ILE A 392 7.45 54.89 47.37
C ILE A 392 8.44 55.48 46.27
N THR A 393 7.92 56.34 45.36
CA THR A 393 8.51 57.42 44.44
C THR A 393 9.78 57.19 43.54
N GLY A 394 10.19 58.00 42.52
CA GLY A 394 9.72 59.25 41.83
C GLY A 394 10.70 59.74 40.71
N PHE A 395 10.30 60.69 39.81
CA PHE A 395 10.98 61.16 38.54
C PHE A 395 12.31 61.98 38.74
N ASP A 396 13.24 62.22 37.77
CA ASP A 396 13.11 62.95 36.45
C ASP A 396 14.32 62.79 35.41
N LYS A 397 14.21 63.45 34.24
CA LYS A 397 14.95 63.46 32.90
C LYS A 397 16.47 63.87 32.79
N PRO A 398 17.12 64.00 31.58
CA PRO A 398 17.17 63.26 30.27
C PRO A 398 18.66 63.08 29.74
N PRO A 399 18.98 63.03 28.41
CA PRO A 399 18.78 61.97 27.40
C PRO A 399 20.10 61.25 26.98
N GLY A 400 20.02 60.01 26.45
CA GLY A 400 21.20 59.30 25.93
C GLY A 400 20.87 58.11 25.03
N LYS A 401 21.73 57.87 24.02
CA LYS A 401 21.66 56.84 22.96
C LYS A 401 21.11 55.47 23.40
N LEU A 402 20.32 54.83 22.52
CA LEU A 402 19.84 53.46 22.69
C LEU A 402 20.99 52.47 22.97
N PRO A 403 20.88 51.64 24.02
CA PRO A 403 21.27 50.25 23.98
C PRO A 403 20.06 49.40 23.57
N SER A 404 20.27 48.43 22.67
CA SER A 404 19.29 47.42 22.33
C SER A 404 19.02 46.49 23.52
N ARG A 405 18.10 46.86 24.41
CA ARG A 405 17.49 45.88 25.32
C ARG A 405 16.66 44.92 24.48
N LYS A 406 17.15 43.68 24.34
CA LYS A 406 16.24 42.53 24.23
C LYS A 406 15.17 42.69 25.31
N PRO A 407 13.88 42.46 25.05
CA PRO A 407 13.01 42.03 26.12
C PRO A 407 13.57 40.69 26.60
N SER A 408 14.20 40.70 27.78
CA SER A 408 14.48 39.47 28.52
C SER A 408 13.12 38.89 28.89
N LEU A 409 12.67 37.90 28.10
CA LEU A 409 11.54 37.06 28.47
C LEU A 409 11.81 36.46 29.86
N PRO A 410 10.82 36.42 30.77
CA PRO A 410 11.01 35.83 32.09
C PRO A 410 11.44 34.36 31.99
N ASP A 411 12.54 34.02 32.65
CA ASP A 411 13.25 32.75 32.49
C ASP A 411 12.67 31.62 33.37
N THR A 412 11.33 31.51 33.40
CA THR A 412 10.58 30.56 34.24
C THR A 412 9.39 29.93 33.51
N LEU A 413 9.62 29.50 32.26
CA LEU A 413 8.65 28.76 31.46
C LEU A 413 8.35 27.40 32.12
N LYS A 414 7.12 27.24 32.61
CA LYS A 414 6.66 26.03 33.29
C LYS A 414 6.19 24.99 32.27
N HIS A 415 6.67 23.76 32.42
CA HIS A 415 6.27 22.62 31.61
C HIS A 415 5.33 21.73 32.41
N ILE A 416 4.20 21.35 31.81
CA ILE A 416 3.25 20.36 32.33
C ILE A 416 3.34 19.14 31.43
N ARG A 417 3.30 17.95 32.04
CA ARG A 417 3.24 16.65 31.36
C ARG A 417 2.21 15.77 32.03
N GLY A 418 1.69 14.76 31.35
CA GLY A 418 0.75 13.79 31.89
C GLY A 418 0.12 12.95 30.78
N HIS A 419 -0.95 12.23 31.08
CA HIS A 419 -1.71 11.44 30.11
C HIS A 419 -3.17 11.85 30.08
N ILE A 420 -3.76 11.97 28.89
CA ILE A 420 -5.20 11.98 28.72
C ILE A 420 -5.66 10.53 28.63
N LYS A 421 -6.63 10.14 29.45
CA LYS A 421 -7.12 8.76 29.55
C LYS A 421 -8.63 8.71 29.47
N ASP A 422 -9.16 7.57 29.07
CA ASP A 422 -10.58 7.24 29.24
C ASP A 422 -10.88 7.12 30.74
N ALA A 423 -11.92 7.82 31.22
CA ALA A 423 -12.27 7.83 32.64
C ALA A 423 -12.82 6.48 33.18
N HIS A 424 -13.13 5.54 32.29
CA HIS A 424 -13.65 4.21 32.63
C HIS A 424 -12.62 3.10 32.37
N THR A 425 -12.00 3.05 31.19
CA THR A 425 -11.03 1.98 30.84
C THR A 425 -9.61 2.29 31.33
N GLY A 426 -9.27 3.57 31.53
CA GLY A 426 -7.91 4.00 31.87
C GLY A 426 -6.91 3.96 30.71
N GLU A 427 -7.33 3.50 29.52
CA GLU A 427 -6.53 3.51 28.29
C GLU A 427 -6.22 4.96 27.88
N GLY A 428 -5.04 5.18 27.29
CA GLY A 428 -4.64 6.49 26.76
C GLY A 428 -5.54 6.92 25.60
N LEU A 429 -5.89 8.21 25.52
CA LEU A 429 -6.70 8.77 24.43
C LEU A 429 -5.80 9.41 23.36
N PRO A 430 -5.47 8.68 22.26
CA PRO A 430 -4.58 9.19 21.24
C PRO A 430 -5.14 10.42 20.54
N ALA A 431 -4.26 11.38 20.24
CA ALA A 431 -4.59 12.64 19.58
C ALA A 431 -5.65 13.52 20.27
N ALA A 432 -5.96 13.28 21.54
CA ALA A 432 -6.74 14.20 22.35
C ALA A 432 -5.99 15.55 22.48
N THR A 433 -6.73 16.66 22.40
CA THR A 433 -6.17 18.02 22.28
C THR A 433 -6.24 18.76 23.60
N ILE A 434 -5.17 19.48 23.97
CA ILE A 434 -5.10 20.35 25.16
C ILE A 434 -4.82 21.77 24.72
N GLN A 435 -5.65 22.72 25.15
CA GLN A 435 -5.54 24.12 24.78
C GLN A 435 -5.59 25.02 26.02
N VAL A 436 -4.74 26.06 26.06
CA VAL A 436 -4.89 27.16 27.02
C VAL A 436 -6.00 28.10 26.53
N THR A 437 -7.06 28.27 27.32
CA THR A 437 -8.19 29.14 26.94
C THR A 437 -8.02 30.60 27.36
N ASP A 438 -7.23 30.85 28.40
CA ASP A 438 -7.04 32.20 28.96
C ASP A 438 -5.79 32.88 28.38
N GLY A 439 -5.96 33.70 27.33
CA GLY A 439 -4.85 34.48 26.78
C GLY A 439 -5.19 35.37 25.59
N LEU A 440 -5.21 36.69 25.80
CA LEU A 440 -5.25 37.70 24.74
C LEU A 440 -3.85 37.96 24.15
N GLU A 441 -3.21 36.95 23.53
CA GLU A 441 -2.21 37.08 22.43
C GLU A 441 -1.55 35.71 22.09
N GLY A 442 -1.98 35.12 20.96
CA GLY A 442 -1.42 33.87 20.42
C GLY A 442 -2.02 32.60 21.03
N PHE A 443 -2.32 31.61 20.18
CA PHE A 443 -2.91 30.34 20.58
C PHE A 443 -1.84 29.38 21.12
N CYS A 444 -2.08 28.78 22.29
CA CYS A 444 -1.15 27.86 22.93
C CYS A 444 -1.85 26.54 23.28
N GLY A 445 -1.29 25.41 22.83
CA GLY A 445 -1.86 24.08 23.03
C GLY A 445 -0.92 22.98 22.52
N THR A 446 -1.29 21.72 22.80
CA THR A 446 -0.55 20.50 22.45
C THR A 446 -1.52 19.36 22.14
N ILE A 447 -1.01 18.24 21.62
CA ILE A 447 -1.78 17.05 21.26
C ILE A 447 -1.12 15.82 21.90
N ALA A 448 -1.94 14.93 22.47
CA ALA A 448 -1.47 13.67 23.05
C ALA A 448 -0.93 12.70 21.98
N ASN A 449 0.13 11.96 22.34
CA ASN A 449 0.72 10.89 21.54
C ASN A 449 -0.17 9.63 21.52
N GLU A 450 0.33 8.53 20.95
CA GLU A 450 -0.42 7.27 20.81
C GLU A 450 -0.84 6.67 22.16
N ASP A 451 -0.01 6.83 23.20
CA ASP A 451 -0.26 6.36 24.56
C ASP A 451 -1.09 7.35 25.42
N GLY A 452 -1.63 8.42 24.79
CA GLY A 452 -2.34 9.49 25.48
C GLY A 452 -1.44 10.50 26.21
N GLY A 453 -0.11 10.32 26.19
CA GLY A 453 0.88 11.18 26.84
C GLY A 453 1.04 12.54 26.17
N TYR A 454 1.26 13.60 26.94
CA TYR A 454 1.40 14.97 26.43
C TYR A 454 2.45 15.80 27.16
N VAL A 455 2.92 16.86 26.50
CA VAL A 455 3.72 17.95 27.09
C VAL A 455 3.16 19.29 26.63
N LEU A 456 2.83 20.17 27.58
CA LEU A 456 2.37 21.54 27.35
C LEU A 456 3.28 22.55 28.06
N LYS A 457 3.61 23.63 27.37
CA LYS A 457 4.44 24.73 27.87
C LYS A 457 3.58 25.96 28.15
N LEU A 458 3.58 26.45 29.39
CA LEU A 458 2.81 27.61 29.78
C LEU A 458 3.65 28.89 29.83
N ARG A 459 3.06 29.98 29.34
CA ARG A 459 3.66 31.33 29.36
C ARG A 459 3.43 32.06 30.69
N ALA A 460 2.33 31.75 31.38
CA ALA A 460 1.94 32.32 32.67
C ALA A 460 1.08 31.31 33.45
N LEU A 461 0.92 31.56 34.76
CA LEU A 461 -0.01 30.88 35.65
C LEU A 461 -0.79 31.93 36.46
N PRO A 462 -2.05 31.68 36.86
CA PRO A 462 -2.84 30.50 36.53
C PRO A 462 -3.21 30.41 35.05
N ALA A 463 -3.48 29.20 34.56
CA ALA A 463 -3.91 28.95 33.19
C ALA A 463 -5.05 27.92 33.18
N VAL A 464 -6.15 28.21 32.46
CA VAL A 464 -7.21 27.24 32.21
C VAL A 464 -6.87 26.40 30.99
N LEU A 465 -6.85 25.08 31.18
CA LEU A 465 -6.63 24.09 30.12
C LEU A 465 -7.97 23.47 29.74
N LYS A 466 -8.41 23.62 28.49
CA LYS A 466 -9.51 22.83 27.92
C LYS A 466 -8.94 21.61 27.22
N VAL A 467 -9.40 20.43 27.62
CA VAL A 467 -9.04 19.13 27.03
C VAL A 467 -10.23 18.58 26.26
N THR A 468 -10.02 18.19 25.00
CA THR A 468 -11.07 17.77 24.08
C THR A 468 -10.70 16.48 23.34
N SER A 469 -11.61 15.52 23.25
CA SER A 469 -11.52 14.35 22.37
C SER A 469 -12.90 14.05 21.75
N ILE A 470 -12.94 13.52 20.53
CA ILE A 470 -14.22 13.26 19.84
C ILE A 470 -14.90 12.04 20.47
N GLY A 471 -16.20 12.14 20.78
CA GLY A 471 -16.93 11.13 21.55
C GLY A 471 -16.85 11.32 23.07
N TYR A 472 -16.03 12.26 23.54
CA TYR A 472 -15.84 12.57 24.96
C TYR A 472 -16.36 13.97 25.31
N ARG A 473 -16.75 14.16 26.56
CA ARG A 473 -17.07 15.47 27.13
C ARG A 473 -15.76 16.20 27.36
N SER A 474 -15.63 17.42 26.83
CA SER A 474 -14.46 18.25 27.15
C SER A 474 -14.38 18.54 28.65
N GLU A 475 -13.16 18.51 29.19
CA GLU A 475 -12.86 18.85 30.58
C GLU A 475 -12.04 20.14 30.63
N GLU A 476 -12.34 21.04 31.58
CA GLU A 476 -11.56 22.24 31.84
C GLU A 476 -10.83 22.13 33.19
N ARG A 477 -9.53 22.40 33.18
CA ARG A 477 -8.63 22.28 34.34
C ARG A 477 -7.84 23.57 34.54
N THR A 478 -8.14 24.30 35.62
CA THR A 478 -7.35 25.46 36.04
C THR A 478 -6.09 25.02 36.75
N ILE A 479 -4.93 25.35 36.19
CA ILE A 479 -3.63 25.11 36.81
C ILE A 479 -3.15 26.39 37.48
N ALA A 480 -2.99 26.36 38.81
CA ALA A 480 -2.56 27.52 39.60
C ALA A 480 -1.06 27.47 39.96
N ASP A 481 -0.48 26.28 40.08
CA ASP A 481 0.96 26.06 40.26
C ASP A 481 1.42 24.91 39.35
N ALA A 482 2.66 24.96 38.91
CA ALA A 482 3.30 23.92 38.11
C ALA A 482 4.35 23.19 38.95
N THR A 483 3.85 22.29 39.80
CA THR A 483 4.59 21.25 40.50
C THR A 483 4.93 20.12 39.53
N THR A 484 6.09 19.49 39.67
CA THR A 484 6.63 18.47 38.74
C THR A 484 6.03 17.07 38.93
N VAL A 485 4.70 16.96 38.85
CA VAL A 485 3.94 15.71 38.92
C VAL A 485 3.19 15.51 37.58
N PRO A 486 3.07 14.28 37.04
CA PRO A 486 2.24 14.06 35.85
C PRO A 486 0.77 14.42 36.14
N LEU A 487 0.20 15.30 35.32
CA LEU A 487 -1.19 15.71 35.37
C LEU A 487 -2.02 14.81 34.43
N ASP A 488 -2.46 13.68 34.95
CA ASP A 488 -3.36 12.79 34.20
C ASP A 488 -4.80 13.34 34.20
N ILE A 489 -5.45 13.36 33.03
CA ILE A 489 -6.76 14.00 32.79
C ILE A 489 -7.74 12.95 32.24
N PRO A 490 -8.71 12.47 33.03
CA PRO A 490 -9.64 11.41 32.65
C PRO A 490 -10.92 11.95 31.98
N LEU A 491 -11.04 11.81 30.66
CA LEU A 491 -12.23 12.25 29.92
C LEU A 491 -13.38 11.25 30.01
N LYS A 492 -14.61 11.76 30.16
CA LYS A 492 -15.84 10.95 30.22
C LYS A 492 -16.49 10.83 28.84
N LEU A 493 -16.80 9.61 28.42
CA LEU A 493 -17.56 9.34 27.19
C LEU A 493 -18.93 10.04 27.22
N VAL A 494 -19.40 10.53 26.08
CA VAL A 494 -20.75 11.12 25.93
C VAL A 494 -21.63 10.18 25.10
N PRO A 495 -22.71 9.62 25.67
CA PRO A 495 -23.66 8.83 24.89
C PRO A 495 -24.38 9.72 23.87
N ILE A 496 -24.52 9.22 22.65
CA ILE A 496 -25.03 9.97 21.49
C ILE A 496 -26.58 9.96 21.48
N PRO A 497 -27.25 11.11 21.62
CA PRO A 497 -28.70 11.18 21.46
C PRO A 497 -29.06 11.27 19.96
N MET A 498 -29.58 10.20 19.38
CA MET A 498 -30.09 10.24 18.01
C MET A 498 -31.29 11.19 17.89
N ARG A 499 -31.25 12.10 16.90
CA ARG A 499 -32.41 12.87 16.43
C ARG A 499 -32.67 12.55 14.97
N GLY A 500 -33.94 12.38 14.61
CA GLY A 500 -34.35 11.91 13.28
C GLY A 500 -33.86 12.82 12.14
N MET A 501 -33.35 12.19 11.08
CA MET A 501 -32.82 12.88 9.90
C MET A 501 -33.95 13.37 8.99
N LEU A 502 -33.92 14.65 8.62
CA LEU A 502 -34.88 15.24 7.68
C LEU A 502 -34.44 14.97 6.23
N VAL A 503 -35.21 14.15 5.51
CA VAL A 503 -34.98 13.87 4.09
C VAL A 503 -35.42 15.08 3.25
N THR A 504 -34.55 15.54 2.34
CA THR A 504 -34.86 16.55 1.33
C THR A 504 -34.34 16.09 -0.05
N ALA A 505 -34.76 16.76 -1.13
CA ALA A 505 -34.54 16.26 -2.50
C ALA A 505 -33.08 16.33 -3.02
N ASP A 506 -32.18 17.03 -2.33
CA ASP A 506 -30.73 17.01 -2.59
C ASP A 506 -30.06 15.98 -1.66
N SER A 507 -29.04 15.26 -2.14
CA SER A 507 -28.19 14.42 -1.28
C SER A 507 -27.66 15.24 -0.08
N PRO A 508 -27.87 14.80 1.18
CA PRO A 508 -27.43 15.53 2.37
C PRO A 508 -25.95 15.91 2.32
N ALA A 509 -25.10 14.99 1.86
CA ALA A 509 -23.66 15.21 1.68
C ALA A 509 -23.33 16.32 0.69
N THR A 510 -24.05 16.39 -0.44
CA THR A 510 -23.88 17.45 -1.43
C THR A 510 -24.29 18.80 -0.85
N SER A 511 -25.37 18.86 -0.06
CA SER A 511 -25.81 20.07 0.63
C SER A 511 -24.81 20.55 1.68
N ILE A 512 -24.27 19.63 2.51
CA ILE A 512 -23.23 19.91 3.49
C ILE A 512 -21.97 20.45 2.79
N MET A 513 -21.47 19.77 1.76
CA MET A 513 -20.27 20.20 1.04
C MET A 513 -20.47 21.51 0.28
N ARG A 514 -21.66 21.78 -0.27
CA ARG A 514 -22.01 23.10 -0.83
C ARG A 514 -21.82 24.20 0.21
N LYS A 515 -22.30 24.00 1.45
CA LYS A 515 -22.11 24.93 2.57
C LYS A 515 -20.64 25.03 3.02
N VAL A 516 -19.87 23.94 3.05
CA VAL A 516 -18.42 23.97 3.32
C VAL A 516 -17.68 24.84 2.30
N LEU A 517 -17.96 24.65 1.00
CA LEU A 517 -17.35 25.43 -0.09
C LEU A 517 -17.79 26.91 -0.06
N GLU A 518 -19.05 27.20 0.28
CA GLU A 518 -19.52 28.56 0.51
C GLU A 518 -18.84 29.21 1.71
N ASN A 519 -18.74 28.52 2.85
CA ASN A 519 -18.12 29.06 4.05
C ASN A 519 -16.61 29.25 3.85
N LYS A 520 -15.92 28.36 3.14
CA LYS A 520 -14.54 28.57 2.67
C LYS A 520 -14.39 29.90 1.91
N ARG A 521 -15.36 30.28 1.07
CA ARG A 521 -15.36 31.58 0.34
C ARG A 521 -15.72 32.77 1.23
N LYS A 522 -16.55 32.59 2.25
CA LYS A 522 -17.00 33.65 3.19
C LYS A 522 -15.99 33.93 4.32
N ARG A 523 -15.09 33.00 4.63
CA ARG A 523 -14.06 33.16 5.67
C ARG A 523 -13.12 34.34 5.39
N ARG A 524 -12.66 34.96 6.47
CA ARG A 524 -11.67 36.06 6.42
C ARG A 524 -10.39 35.56 5.72
N PRO A 525 -9.93 36.20 4.63
CA PRO A 525 -8.70 35.81 3.98
C PRO A 525 -7.50 36.21 4.84
N MET A 526 -6.87 35.20 5.45
CA MET A 526 -5.57 35.31 6.12
C MET A 526 -4.51 35.80 5.12
N GLN A 527 -3.65 36.74 5.54
CA GLN A 527 -2.58 37.27 4.68
C GLN A 527 -1.27 36.50 4.87
N SER A 528 -0.97 36.12 6.11
CA SER A 528 0.25 35.43 6.49
C SER A 528 0.07 34.68 7.80
N TYR A 529 0.95 33.71 8.07
CA TYR A 529 1.17 33.19 9.43
C TYR A 529 2.62 32.71 9.63
N ARG A 530 2.98 32.55 10.90
CA ARG A 530 4.11 31.75 11.38
C ARG A 530 3.58 30.68 12.33
N ALA A 531 4.20 29.50 12.30
CA ALA A 531 4.02 28.44 13.30
C ALA A 531 5.37 27.81 13.65
N GLU A 532 5.47 27.20 14.82
CA GLU A 532 6.47 26.17 15.13
C GLU A 532 5.87 24.80 14.81
N ALA A 533 6.70 23.86 14.34
CA ALA A 533 6.31 22.50 14.05
C ALA A 533 7.36 21.52 14.57
N TYR A 534 6.90 20.44 15.18
CA TYR A 534 7.73 19.28 15.51
C TYR A 534 7.35 18.16 14.54
N GLU A 535 8.32 17.71 13.76
CA GLU A 535 8.20 16.62 12.79
C GLU A 535 8.98 15.40 13.29
N ARG A 536 8.34 14.23 13.21
CA ARG A 536 8.95 12.92 13.45
C ARG A 536 8.67 12.03 12.24
N GLN A 537 9.73 11.54 11.62
CA GLN A 537 9.70 10.58 10.51
C GLN A 537 10.27 9.25 10.99
N HIS A 538 9.66 8.15 10.58
CA HIS A 538 10.26 6.82 10.66
C HIS A 538 10.36 6.18 9.28
N TRP A 539 11.42 5.40 9.10
CA TRP A 539 11.58 4.46 8.01
C TRP A 539 11.37 3.06 8.57
N GLU A 540 10.33 2.38 8.11
CA GLU A 540 10.00 1.03 8.50
C GLU A 540 10.41 0.03 7.42
N GLU A 541 11.23 -0.95 7.77
CA GLU A 541 11.56 -2.11 6.94
C GLU A 541 10.89 -3.33 7.56
N ASN A 542 10.13 -4.10 6.78
CA ASN A 542 9.37 -5.23 7.29
C ASN A 542 8.49 -4.88 8.52
N GLN A 543 7.89 -3.68 8.54
CA GLN A 543 7.15 -3.04 9.65
C GLN A 543 7.98 -2.67 10.90
N ASP A 544 9.28 -2.99 10.97
CA ASP A 544 10.16 -2.58 12.06
C ASP A 544 10.86 -1.25 11.77
N ILE A 545 10.96 -0.41 12.80
CA ILE A 545 11.51 0.94 12.69
C ILE A 545 13.04 0.84 12.60
N ALA A 546 13.57 0.87 11.38
CA ALA A 546 15.01 0.84 11.12
C ALA A 546 15.68 2.20 11.39
N ALA A 547 14.94 3.30 11.29
CA ALA A 547 15.43 4.65 11.59
C ALA A 547 14.32 5.60 12.02
N ILE A 548 14.63 6.48 12.98
CA ILE A 548 13.80 7.62 13.38
C ILE A 548 14.59 8.91 13.14
N ARG A 549 13.93 9.90 12.53
CA ARG A 549 14.43 11.27 12.32
C ARG A 549 13.45 12.25 12.92
N GLU A 550 13.92 13.12 13.81
CA GLU A 550 13.13 14.20 14.40
C GLU A 550 13.65 15.56 13.92
N SER A 551 12.75 16.52 13.72
CA SER A 551 13.08 17.88 13.29
C SER A 551 12.19 18.92 13.96
N VAL A 552 12.80 20.00 14.45
CA VAL A 552 12.07 21.21 14.88
C VAL A 552 12.12 22.21 13.73
N VAL A 553 10.96 22.57 13.20
CA VAL A 553 10.79 23.38 11.99
C VAL A 553 10.01 24.63 12.34
N GLN A 554 10.38 25.77 11.75
CA GLN A 554 9.62 27.00 11.81
C GLN A 554 8.98 27.24 10.44
N ILE A 555 7.65 27.24 10.38
CA ILE A 555 6.88 27.39 9.14
C ILE A 555 6.44 28.84 9.02
N PHE A 556 6.61 29.40 7.82
CA PHE A 556 6.15 30.72 7.42
C PHE A 556 5.29 30.58 6.18
N TRP A 557 4.14 31.25 6.14
CA TRP A 557 3.25 31.23 4.99
C TRP A 557 2.78 32.63 4.66
N ASP A 558 2.77 32.95 3.36
CA ASP A 558 2.34 34.22 2.81
C ASP A 558 1.38 33.94 1.64
N LYS A 559 0.23 34.61 1.62
CA LYS A 559 -0.82 34.40 0.61
C LYS A 559 -0.32 34.53 -0.83
N ASN A 560 0.67 35.39 -1.09
CA ASN A 560 1.18 35.68 -2.44
C ASN A 560 2.55 35.01 -2.70
N ARG A 561 3.35 34.75 -1.66
CA ARG A 561 4.72 34.21 -1.76
C ARG A 561 4.85 32.72 -1.39
N GLY A 562 3.77 32.11 -0.89
CA GLY A 562 3.66 30.71 -0.51
C GLY A 562 4.34 30.37 0.81
N SER A 563 4.52 29.06 1.05
CA SER A 563 5.20 28.55 2.25
C SER A 563 6.73 28.68 2.17
N ARG A 564 7.39 28.86 3.31
CA ARG A 564 8.83 28.66 3.54
C ARG A 564 9.03 27.99 4.89
N SER A 565 10.05 27.15 5.00
CA SER A 565 10.39 26.46 6.25
C SER A 565 11.84 26.74 6.65
N VAL A 566 12.07 26.83 7.96
CA VAL A 566 13.41 26.95 8.55
C VAL A 566 13.60 25.82 9.55
N ILE A 567 14.51 24.89 9.28
CA ILE A 567 14.86 23.83 10.23
C ILE A 567 15.74 24.45 11.32
N ARG A 568 15.27 24.38 12.56
CA ARG A 568 15.91 24.92 13.78
C ARG A 568 16.77 23.89 14.51
N GLY A 569 16.46 22.61 14.34
CA GLY A 569 17.22 21.49 14.88
C GLY A 569 16.76 20.18 14.26
N MET A 570 17.66 19.20 14.22
CA MET A 570 17.43 17.83 13.72
C MET A 570 18.16 16.85 14.64
N ARG A 571 17.64 15.64 14.82
CA ARG A 571 18.34 14.50 15.43
C ARG A 571 17.87 13.18 14.81
N GLY A 572 18.77 12.20 14.68
CA GLY A 572 18.44 10.85 14.21
C GLY A 572 18.71 9.74 15.23
N THR A 573 18.25 8.51 14.96
CA THR A 573 18.75 7.29 15.63
C THR A 573 20.03 6.75 15.00
N THR A 574 20.32 7.10 13.75
CA THR A 574 21.49 6.63 12.99
C THR A 574 22.04 7.71 12.07
N ASP A 575 23.30 7.57 11.67
CA ASP A 575 23.94 8.35 10.61
C ASP A 575 23.16 8.35 9.29
N TYR A 576 22.42 7.26 9.02
CA TYR A 576 21.53 7.14 7.87
C TYR A 576 20.26 7.99 8.06
N ALA A 577 19.65 7.99 9.26
CA ALA A 577 18.51 8.84 9.60
C ALA A 577 18.83 10.35 9.47
N GLU A 578 20.07 10.77 9.75
CA GLU A 578 20.50 12.16 9.54
C GLU A 578 20.78 12.50 8.07
N LYS A 579 21.11 11.50 7.25
CA LYS A 579 21.35 11.62 5.79
C LYS A 579 20.10 11.43 4.95
N MET A 580 19.01 10.92 5.51
CA MET A 580 17.70 10.94 4.85
C MET A 580 17.40 12.37 4.43
N GLN A 581 17.16 12.56 3.13
CA GLN A 581 16.56 13.81 2.68
C GLN A 581 15.24 13.94 3.42
N ALA A 582 15.08 15.03 4.17
CA ALA A 582 13.79 15.37 4.75
C ALA A 582 12.73 15.25 3.64
N ALA A 583 11.61 14.58 3.91
CA ALA A 583 10.41 14.90 3.15
C ALA A 583 10.23 16.42 3.32
N ASP A 584 10.52 17.18 2.25
CA ASP A 584 10.62 18.63 2.31
C ASP A 584 9.35 19.19 2.97
N PRO A 585 9.41 20.07 3.98
CA PRO A 585 8.21 20.64 4.59
C PRO A 585 7.23 21.33 3.60
N ILE A 586 7.58 21.48 2.31
CA ILE A 586 6.64 21.64 1.20
C ILE A 586 5.49 20.60 1.16
N TRP A 587 5.71 19.34 1.55
CA TRP A 587 4.68 18.29 1.58
C TRP A 587 3.55 18.64 2.55
N PHE A 588 3.80 19.50 3.55
CA PHE A 588 2.73 20.10 4.33
C PHE A 588 1.96 21.11 3.47
N LYS A 589 0.76 20.68 3.09
CA LYS A 589 -0.24 21.48 2.38
C LYS A 589 -1.48 21.59 3.25
N ASP A 590 -2.04 22.79 3.34
CA ASP A 590 -3.35 23.00 3.95
C ASP A 590 -4.42 22.44 3.00
N PHE A 591 -5.23 21.47 3.44
CA PHE A 591 -6.23 20.83 2.59
C PHE A 591 -7.49 21.69 2.39
N TYR A 592 -7.54 22.91 2.95
CA TYR A 592 -8.39 23.99 2.44
C TYR A 592 -7.87 24.63 1.14
N GLN A 593 -6.71 24.25 0.60
CA GLN A 593 -6.26 24.71 -0.72
C GLN A 593 -7.09 24.08 -1.86
N ASP A 594 -6.94 24.63 -3.07
CA ASP A 594 -7.74 24.23 -4.24
C ASP A 594 -7.18 22.97 -4.93
N SER A 595 -5.86 22.83 -4.96
CA SER A 595 -5.17 21.69 -5.58
C SER A 595 -3.82 21.46 -4.92
N MET A 596 -3.35 20.22 -4.94
CA MET A 596 -2.07 19.80 -4.38
C MET A 596 -1.12 19.30 -5.48
N LEU A 597 0.16 19.64 -5.40
CA LEU A 597 1.20 19.03 -6.23
C LEU A 597 1.73 17.79 -5.50
N VAL A 598 1.50 16.60 -6.07
CA VAL A 598 1.99 15.31 -5.56
C VAL A 598 2.81 14.66 -6.69
N GLN A 599 4.07 14.31 -6.42
CA GLN A 599 5.01 13.73 -7.40
C GLN A 599 5.01 14.37 -8.81
N GLY A 600 4.80 15.69 -8.87
CA GLY A 600 4.77 16.46 -10.12
C GLY A 600 3.39 16.64 -10.79
N SER A 601 2.36 15.88 -10.41
CA SER A 601 0.98 16.10 -10.90
C SER A 601 0.16 16.95 -9.94
N TRP A 602 -0.70 17.82 -10.50
CA TRP A 602 -1.66 18.61 -9.74
C TRP A 602 -2.97 17.83 -9.55
N LEU A 603 -3.24 17.41 -8.31
CA LEU A 603 -4.49 16.76 -7.92
C LEU A 603 -5.46 17.79 -7.33
N VAL A 604 -6.74 17.72 -7.74
CA VAL A 604 -7.81 18.61 -7.25
C VAL A 604 -8.21 18.18 -5.85
N LEU A 605 -8.28 19.10 -4.86
CA LEU A 605 -8.70 18.75 -3.51
C LEU A 605 -10.24 18.69 -3.38
N PRO A 606 -10.80 17.92 -2.42
CA PRO A 606 -12.25 17.88 -2.18
C PRO A 606 -12.83 19.21 -1.66
N THR A 607 -11.98 20.16 -1.29
CA THR A 607 -12.38 21.55 -0.93
C THR A 607 -12.26 22.53 -2.09
N HIS A 608 -11.90 22.08 -3.29
CA HIS A 608 -11.81 22.92 -4.49
C HIS A 608 -13.15 23.66 -4.77
N PRO A 609 -13.17 24.91 -5.27
CA PRO A 609 -14.39 25.67 -5.51
C PRO A 609 -15.40 25.00 -6.47
N ARG A 610 -14.93 24.01 -7.26
CA ARG A 610 -15.73 23.14 -8.13
C ARG A 610 -15.73 21.67 -7.70
N ALA A 611 -15.44 21.33 -6.44
CA ALA A 611 -15.29 19.93 -6.01
C ALA A 611 -16.52 19.07 -6.34
N LEU A 612 -17.74 19.65 -6.27
CA LEU A 612 -19.00 18.98 -6.65
C LEU A 612 -19.08 18.58 -8.15
N ASP A 613 -18.21 19.10 -9.02
CA ASP A 613 -18.08 18.67 -10.43
C ASP A 613 -17.15 17.46 -10.57
N TYR A 614 -16.19 17.31 -9.65
CA TYR A 614 -15.08 16.32 -9.71
C TYR A 614 -15.33 15.10 -8.82
N TYR A 615 -16.01 15.30 -7.70
CA TYR A 615 -16.20 14.33 -6.63
C TYR A 615 -17.68 14.08 -6.37
N ASP A 616 -18.03 12.82 -6.15
CA ASP A 616 -19.28 12.45 -5.50
C ASP A 616 -19.02 12.31 -4.00
N PHE A 617 -19.99 12.76 -3.21
CA PHE A 617 -19.90 12.85 -1.75
C PHE A 617 -21.05 12.10 -1.12
N THR A 618 -20.74 11.25 -0.13
CA THR A 618 -21.70 10.39 0.56
C THR A 618 -21.62 10.64 2.06
N LEU A 619 -22.78 10.78 2.72
CA LEU A 619 -22.84 10.96 4.17
C LEU A 619 -22.73 9.59 4.81
N LYS A 620 -21.68 9.37 5.60
CA LYS A 620 -21.42 8.10 6.29
C LYS A 620 -22.01 8.07 7.70
N GLY A 621 -22.10 9.23 8.36
CA GLY A 621 -22.70 9.30 9.70
C GLY A 621 -22.69 10.70 10.29
N GLN A 622 -23.15 10.79 11.53
CA GLN A 622 -23.22 12.01 12.31
C GLN A 622 -22.84 11.72 13.76
N ARG A 623 -21.82 12.42 14.27
CA ARG A 623 -21.32 12.34 15.65
C ARG A 623 -21.51 13.67 16.37
N TYR A 624 -21.06 13.75 17.63
CA TYR A 624 -21.07 14.96 18.44
C TYR A 624 -19.68 15.27 19.03
N LEU A 625 -19.41 16.56 19.17
CA LEU A 625 -18.25 17.11 19.87
C LEU A 625 -18.76 18.20 20.82
N ASP A 626 -18.70 17.93 22.13
CA ASP A 626 -19.46 18.64 23.17
C ASP A 626 -20.98 18.62 22.87
N ASP A 627 -21.57 19.77 22.54
CA ASP A 627 -22.98 19.99 22.20
C ASP A 627 -23.22 20.18 20.68
N ARG A 628 -22.14 20.29 19.90
CA ARG A 628 -22.20 20.52 18.45
C ARG A 628 -22.13 19.21 17.68
N SER A 629 -22.82 19.14 16.56
CA SER A 629 -22.79 17.96 15.69
C SER A 629 -21.64 17.98 14.69
N VAL A 630 -21.23 16.81 14.24
CA VAL A 630 -20.15 16.60 13.26
C VAL A 630 -20.64 15.60 12.23
N TYR A 631 -20.69 15.99 10.96
CA TYR A 631 -21.01 15.11 9.85
C TYR A 631 -19.74 14.40 9.36
N ASP A 632 -19.79 13.09 9.17
CA ASP A 632 -18.71 12.32 8.56
C ASP A 632 -19.10 11.93 7.14
N LEU A 633 -18.26 12.30 6.16
CA LEU A 633 -18.52 12.12 4.74
C LEU A 633 -17.39 11.33 4.10
N SER A 634 -17.71 10.49 3.11
CA SER A 634 -16.73 9.95 2.15
C SER A 634 -16.80 10.68 0.82
N PHE A 635 -15.72 10.65 0.05
CA PHE A 635 -15.65 11.23 -1.29
C PHE A 635 -14.76 10.43 -2.23
N GLU A 636 -15.13 10.42 -3.51
CA GLU A 636 -14.39 9.75 -4.59
C GLU A 636 -14.60 10.48 -5.93
N PRO A 637 -13.66 10.39 -6.90
CA PRO A 637 -13.82 11.05 -8.19
C PRO A 637 -14.99 10.45 -8.99
N LYS A 638 -15.87 11.29 -9.57
CA LYS A 638 -17.08 10.85 -10.33
C LYS A 638 -16.84 9.93 -11.53
N ARG A 639 -15.58 9.72 -11.90
CA ARG A 639 -15.15 8.95 -13.07
C ARG A 639 -13.84 8.26 -12.71
N LYS A 640 -13.77 6.93 -12.92
CA LYS A 640 -12.55 6.14 -12.66
C LYS A 640 -11.29 6.76 -13.30
N VAL A 641 -11.40 7.46 -14.44
CA VAL A 641 -10.29 8.15 -15.15
C VAL A 641 -9.85 9.53 -14.60
N ASN A 642 -10.57 10.12 -13.64
CA ASN A 642 -10.23 11.43 -13.09
C ASN A 642 -9.11 11.31 -12.04
N SER A 643 -7.93 11.87 -12.31
CA SER A 643 -6.84 11.96 -11.34
C SER A 643 -7.24 12.89 -10.17
N GLY A 644 -7.43 12.31 -8.99
CA GLY A 644 -7.86 13.03 -7.78
C GLY A 644 -7.51 12.25 -6.51
N PHE A 645 -8.33 12.43 -5.47
CA PHE A 645 -8.19 11.75 -4.18
C PHE A 645 -9.44 10.95 -3.84
N VAL A 646 -9.28 9.85 -3.12
CA VAL A 646 -10.37 9.12 -2.44
C VAL A 646 -10.16 9.29 -0.94
N GLY A 647 -11.23 9.37 -0.15
CA GLY A 647 -11.08 9.50 1.30
C GLY A 647 -12.34 9.84 2.08
N THR A 648 -12.11 10.31 3.30
CA THR A 648 -13.15 10.74 4.25
C THR A 648 -12.82 12.11 4.85
N LEU A 649 -13.85 12.83 5.28
CA LEU A 649 -13.72 14.11 5.95
C LEU A 649 -14.82 14.30 7.01
N SER A 650 -14.47 14.96 8.11
CA SER A 650 -15.40 15.28 9.20
C SER A 650 -15.68 16.79 9.20
N VAL A 651 -16.95 17.19 9.17
CA VAL A 651 -17.41 18.58 9.08
C VAL A 651 -18.22 18.95 10.32
N LEU A 652 -17.75 19.95 11.07
CA LEU A 652 -18.50 20.56 12.16
C LEU A 652 -19.77 21.25 11.62
N ASP A 653 -20.92 20.94 12.21
CA ASP A 653 -22.19 21.59 11.92
C ASP A 653 -22.19 23.08 12.32
N GLU A 654 -23.16 23.84 11.81
CA GLU A 654 -23.29 25.30 11.90
C GLU A 654 -22.14 26.10 11.24
N GLU A 655 -20.89 25.82 11.59
CA GLU A 655 -19.70 26.46 11.02
C GLU A 655 -19.33 25.90 9.63
N TYR A 656 -19.75 24.68 9.30
CA TYR A 656 -19.36 23.91 8.10
C TYR A 656 -17.84 23.92 7.89
N ALA A 657 -17.13 23.54 8.94
CA ALA A 657 -15.67 23.50 8.99
C ALA A 657 -15.13 22.07 9.05
N LEU A 658 -14.13 21.76 8.22
CA LEU A 658 -13.35 20.53 8.37
C LEU A 658 -12.72 20.48 9.77
N LEU A 659 -12.83 19.31 10.41
CA LEU A 659 -12.18 18.95 11.68
C LEU A 659 -11.06 17.93 11.48
N ASP A 660 -11.28 16.97 10.58
CA ASP A 660 -10.38 15.89 10.18
C ASP A 660 -10.63 15.63 8.69
N ILE A 661 -9.60 15.18 7.98
CA ILE A 661 -9.66 14.76 6.60
C ILE A 661 -8.56 13.71 6.38
N HIS A 662 -8.96 12.58 5.79
CA HIS A 662 -8.09 11.46 5.46
C HIS A 662 -8.23 11.18 3.97
N LEU A 663 -7.12 11.16 3.23
CA LEU A 663 -7.13 11.03 1.78
C LEU A 663 -5.91 10.27 1.25
N CYS A 664 -6.13 9.47 0.22
CA CYS A 664 -5.11 8.85 -0.62
C CYS A 664 -5.37 9.23 -2.10
N PRO A 665 -4.36 9.22 -2.98
CA PRO A 665 -4.58 9.36 -4.42
C PRO A 665 -5.57 8.30 -4.92
N SER A 666 -6.51 8.70 -5.78
CA SER A 666 -7.35 7.75 -6.51
C SER A 666 -6.49 6.73 -7.29
N PRO A 667 -6.95 5.50 -7.58
CA PRO A 667 -6.16 4.49 -8.30
C PRO A 667 -5.52 5.03 -9.60
N SER A 668 -6.26 5.82 -10.39
CA SER A 668 -5.74 6.48 -11.60
C SER A 668 -4.63 7.51 -11.33
N ALA A 669 -4.62 8.16 -10.17
CA ALA A 669 -3.55 9.06 -9.76
C ALA A 669 -2.34 8.30 -9.16
N ALA A 670 -2.57 7.21 -8.43
CA ALA A 670 -1.50 6.33 -7.93
C ALA A 670 -0.73 5.70 -9.10
N ALA A 671 -1.43 5.14 -10.09
CA ALA A 671 -0.83 4.58 -11.30
C ALA A 671 0.00 5.61 -12.10
N GLU A 672 -0.41 6.89 -12.13
CA GLU A 672 0.42 7.97 -12.70
C GLU A 672 1.77 8.11 -11.99
N PHE A 673 1.78 8.06 -10.65
CA PHE A 673 3.01 8.21 -9.85
C PHE A 673 3.98 7.05 -10.02
N SER A 674 3.47 5.81 -9.98
CA SER A 674 4.25 4.60 -10.26
C SER A 674 4.94 4.68 -11.63
N SER A 675 4.15 5.03 -12.66
CA SER A 675 4.64 5.12 -14.04
C SER A 675 5.71 6.20 -14.26
N ALA A 676 5.70 7.27 -13.46
CA ALA A 676 6.62 8.38 -13.56
C ALA A 676 8.00 8.08 -12.95
N LEU A 677 8.07 7.16 -11.99
CA LEU A 677 9.28 6.85 -11.21
C LEU A 677 9.90 5.48 -11.55
N MET A 678 9.26 4.69 -12.42
CA MET A 678 9.70 3.32 -12.78
C MET A 678 9.77 2.40 -11.53
N ILE A 679 8.86 2.63 -10.58
CA ILE A 679 8.67 1.92 -9.31
C ILE A 679 7.23 1.39 -9.35
N GLY A 680 7.01 0.13 -8.97
CA GLY A 680 5.74 -0.61 -9.15
C GLY A 680 4.51 0.08 -8.55
N ALA A 681 4.58 0.45 -7.27
CA ALA A 681 3.56 1.24 -6.60
C ALA A 681 4.14 2.20 -5.55
N LEU A 682 3.53 3.39 -5.45
CA LEU A 682 3.77 4.36 -4.40
C LEU A 682 2.44 4.74 -3.76
N ASP A 683 2.13 4.09 -2.64
CA ASP A 683 0.88 4.30 -1.94
C ASP A 683 1.04 5.43 -0.92
N PHE A 684 0.48 6.59 -1.27
CA PHE A 684 0.48 7.77 -0.41
C PHE A 684 -0.83 7.86 0.38
N THR A 685 -0.71 8.00 1.70
CA THR A 685 -1.85 8.25 2.59
C THR A 685 -1.58 9.52 3.38
N PHE A 686 -2.55 10.43 3.45
CA PHE A 686 -2.44 11.70 4.16
C PHE A 686 -3.62 11.91 5.11
N ARG A 687 -3.34 12.40 6.32
CA ARG A 687 -4.35 12.84 7.29
C ARG A 687 -4.03 14.22 7.82
N GLN A 688 -5.05 15.07 7.98
CA GLN A 688 -4.89 16.42 8.53
C GLN A 688 -6.05 16.78 9.46
N LYS A 689 -5.75 17.27 10.66
CA LYS A 689 -6.76 17.75 11.62
C LYS A 689 -6.68 19.26 11.80
N PHE A 690 -7.85 19.90 11.90
CA PHE A 690 -7.98 21.36 12.00
C PHE A 690 -8.57 21.80 13.34
N ARG A 691 -8.23 23.01 13.78
CA ARG A 691 -8.80 23.66 14.98
C ARG A 691 -9.12 25.14 14.69
N PRO A 692 -10.05 25.75 15.45
CA PRO A 692 -10.37 27.17 15.32
C PRO A 692 -9.33 28.04 16.06
N PHE A 693 -8.86 29.09 15.39
CA PHE A 693 -7.92 30.08 15.93
C PHE A 693 -8.58 31.46 16.15
N GLY A 694 -9.91 31.48 16.28
CA GLY A 694 -10.72 32.68 16.44
C GLY A 694 -11.01 33.41 15.12
N ARG A 695 -11.97 34.35 15.15
CA ARG A 695 -12.38 35.19 13.99
C ARG A 695 -12.70 34.39 12.70
N GLY A 696 -13.19 33.15 12.83
CA GLY A 696 -13.53 32.26 11.71
C GLY A 696 -12.32 31.65 11.00
N VAL A 697 -11.10 31.75 11.55
CA VAL A 697 -9.89 31.11 11.02
C VAL A 697 -9.78 29.69 11.57
N TRP A 698 -9.59 28.73 10.66
CA TRP A 698 -9.40 27.31 10.95
C TRP A 698 -8.08 26.86 10.32
N LEU A 699 -7.17 26.28 11.10
CA LEU A 699 -5.83 25.91 10.65
C LEU A 699 -5.47 24.49 11.10
N PRO A 700 -4.60 23.79 10.34
CA PRO A 700 -4.15 22.44 10.69
C PRO A 700 -3.25 22.45 11.94
N VAL A 701 -3.41 21.44 12.79
CA VAL A 701 -2.64 21.24 14.03
C VAL A 701 -1.88 19.92 14.07
N ASP A 702 -2.34 18.94 13.30
CA ASP A 702 -1.77 17.59 13.18
C ASP A 702 -1.78 17.24 11.68
N TYR A 703 -0.64 16.76 11.19
CA TYR A 703 -0.44 16.30 9.83
C TYR A 703 0.28 14.97 9.85
N GLN A 704 -0.31 13.94 9.26
CA GLN A 704 0.23 12.59 9.20
C GLN A 704 0.32 12.17 7.75
N TYR A 705 1.40 11.51 7.37
CA TYR A 705 1.56 10.96 6.04
C TYR A 705 2.25 9.60 6.10
N ALA A 706 1.86 8.71 5.19
CA ALA A 706 2.56 7.46 4.90
C ALA A 706 2.84 7.38 3.39
N CYS A 707 3.95 6.78 3.04
CA CYS A 707 4.39 6.47 1.69
C CYS A 707 4.98 5.07 1.72
N GLU A 708 4.24 4.08 1.24
CA GLU A 708 4.75 2.73 1.05
C GLU A 708 5.46 2.63 -0.31
N ILE A 709 6.69 2.11 -0.33
CA ILE A 709 7.52 2.01 -1.53
C ILE A 709 7.55 0.55 -1.97
N LYS A 710 6.79 0.23 -3.03
CA LYS A 710 6.73 -1.10 -3.66
C LYS A 710 7.39 -1.03 -5.02
N ALA A 711 8.33 -1.90 -5.34
CA ALA A 711 8.75 -2.09 -6.72
C ALA A 711 8.35 -3.46 -7.25
N ASP A 712 7.55 -3.43 -8.31
CA ASP A 712 7.11 -4.60 -9.06
C ASP A 712 7.99 -4.74 -10.29
N ALA A 713 9.22 -5.21 -10.05
CA ALA A 713 10.09 -5.60 -11.14
C ALA A 713 9.55 -6.92 -11.71
N LEU A 714 8.82 -6.83 -12.82
CA LEU A 714 8.39 -7.98 -13.65
C LEU A 714 7.51 -9.00 -12.88
N GLY A 715 6.55 -8.52 -12.10
CA GLY A 715 5.59 -9.36 -11.36
C GLY A 715 6.08 -9.86 -9.99
N PHE A 716 7.30 -9.53 -9.58
CA PHE A 716 7.77 -9.80 -8.22
C PHE A 716 7.50 -8.60 -7.31
N HIS A 717 6.56 -8.75 -6.37
CA HIS A 717 6.26 -7.74 -5.36
C HIS A 717 7.40 -7.61 -4.34
N VAL A 718 8.19 -6.54 -4.44
CA VAL A 718 9.26 -6.21 -3.48
C VAL A 718 8.94 -4.90 -2.78
N ALA A 719 8.57 -4.96 -1.50
CA ALA A 719 8.44 -3.79 -0.65
C ALA A 719 9.83 -3.34 -0.15
N PHE A 720 10.21 -2.10 -0.46
CA PHE A 720 11.51 -1.51 -0.07
C PHE A 720 11.47 -0.83 1.30
N GLY A 721 10.28 -0.58 1.82
CA GLY A 721 10.05 0.06 3.12
C GLY A 721 8.86 1.01 3.08
N THR A 722 8.41 1.41 4.27
CA THR A 722 7.38 2.43 4.44
C THR A 722 7.99 3.65 5.13
N VAL A 723 7.88 4.83 4.51
CA VAL A 723 8.12 6.09 5.20
C VAL A 723 6.79 6.52 5.80
N LYS A 724 6.74 6.77 7.11
CA LYS A 724 5.63 7.56 7.68
C LYS A 724 6.20 8.72 8.49
N GLY A 725 5.43 9.80 8.52
CA GLY A 725 5.78 11.01 9.24
C GLY A 725 4.58 11.63 9.92
N THR A 726 4.82 12.19 11.09
CA THR A 726 3.86 12.96 11.86
C THR A 726 4.43 14.35 12.11
N MET A 727 3.61 15.38 11.96
CA MET A 727 4.00 16.77 12.21
C MET A 727 2.92 17.49 13.01
N GLN A 728 3.28 17.95 14.20
CA GLN A 728 2.42 18.70 15.11
C GLN A 728 2.76 20.20 15.02
N LEU A 729 1.75 21.06 14.83
CA LEU A 729 1.93 22.50 14.65
C LEU A 729 1.43 23.29 15.88
N THR A 730 2.27 24.21 16.37
CA THR A 730 2.07 24.98 17.61
C THR A 730 2.53 26.45 17.45
N ASP A 731 2.25 27.29 18.46
CA ASP A 731 2.60 28.73 18.52
C ASP A 731 2.28 29.52 17.23
N TYR A 732 1.01 29.44 16.81
CA TYR A 732 0.50 30.15 15.65
C TYR A 732 0.44 31.66 15.88
N GLN A 733 1.08 32.41 14.98
CA GLN A 733 1.09 33.87 14.93
C GLN A 733 0.51 34.31 13.57
N LEU A 734 -0.69 34.92 13.60
CA LEU A 734 -1.49 35.20 12.41
C LEU A 734 -1.36 36.66 11.95
N ASP A 735 -1.42 36.86 10.63
CA ASP A 735 -1.38 38.16 9.94
C ASP A 735 -0.18 39.06 10.32
N ILE A 736 0.96 38.45 10.65
CA ILE A 736 2.20 39.15 10.97
C ILE A 736 2.99 39.54 9.71
N SER A 737 3.77 40.62 9.79
CA SER A 737 4.73 40.96 8.73
C SER A 737 5.88 39.95 8.73
N LEU A 738 6.10 39.28 7.60
CA LEU A 738 7.13 38.25 7.45
C LEU A 738 8.43 38.82 6.85
N PRO A 739 9.62 38.46 7.36
CA PRO A 739 10.89 38.96 6.83
C PRO A 739 11.16 38.57 5.38
N ASP A 740 11.46 39.54 4.53
CA ASP A 740 11.75 39.32 3.10
C ASP A 740 12.98 38.43 2.86
N SER A 741 13.92 38.40 3.81
CA SER A 741 15.12 37.54 3.76
C SER A 741 14.79 36.04 3.67
N ILE A 742 13.63 35.62 4.17
CA ILE A 742 13.17 34.23 4.12
C ILE A 742 12.71 33.87 2.69
N PHE A 743 12.17 34.84 1.95
CA PHE A 743 11.66 34.68 0.58
C PHE A 743 12.69 35.02 -0.52
N ALA A 744 13.82 35.65 -0.17
CA ALA A 744 14.85 36.08 -1.12
C ALA A 744 15.63 34.91 -1.78
N LYS A 745 15.66 33.72 -1.17
CA LYS A 745 16.26 32.52 -1.77
C LYS A 745 15.22 31.73 -2.57
N LYS A 746 15.66 31.10 -3.67
CA LYS A 746 14.83 30.16 -4.45
C LYS A 746 14.49 28.88 -3.68
N SER A 747 15.31 28.50 -2.70
CA SER A 747 15.04 27.36 -1.83
C SER A 747 13.83 27.64 -0.92
N SER A 748 12.91 26.68 -0.89
CA SER A 748 11.76 26.59 0.02
C SER A 748 12.16 26.37 1.48
N VAL A 749 13.21 25.58 1.67
CA VAL A 749 13.78 25.21 2.98
C VAL A 749 15.06 26.00 3.21
N GLN A 750 15.27 26.46 4.44
CA GLN A 750 16.57 26.93 4.93
C GLN A 750 16.95 26.14 6.19
N ILE A 751 18.21 25.73 6.30
CA ILE A 751 18.78 25.23 7.55
C ILE A 751 19.47 26.42 8.21
N ASP A 752 19.10 26.75 9.44
CA ASP A 752 19.71 27.86 10.20
C ASP A 752 20.72 27.27 11.22
N PRO A 753 22.04 27.47 11.04
CA PRO A 753 23.04 26.93 11.95
C PRO A 753 23.01 27.66 13.30
N LEU A 754 22.26 27.09 14.25
CA LEU A 754 22.33 27.26 15.71
C LEU A 754 22.59 28.68 16.26
N LYS A 755 21.54 29.30 16.82
CA LYS A 755 21.63 30.42 17.79
C LYS A 755 20.72 30.28 19.02
N GLU A 756 20.08 29.13 19.21
CA GLU A 756 19.40 28.76 20.45
C GLU A 756 20.02 27.45 20.97
N ASP A 757 20.37 27.39 22.25
CA ASP A 757 21.27 26.36 22.78
C ASP A 757 20.69 24.93 22.76
N HIS A 758 19.36 24.77 22.82
CA HIS A 758 18.71 23.46 22.74
C HIS A 758 17.31 23.51 22.05
N PRO A 759 17.23 23.36 20.71
CA PRO A 759 15.93 23.39 20.00
C PRO A 759 14.96 22.27 20.45
N PHE A 760 15.48 21.13 20.91
CA PHE A 760 14.68 20.02 21.43
C PHE A 760 14.32 20.14 22.93
N ALA A 761 14.73 21.19 23.65
CA ALA A 761 14.41 21.31 25.08
C ALA A 761 12.90 21.42 25.38
N ARG A 762 12.08 21.78 24.38
CA ARG A 762 10.61 21.79 24.46
C ARG A 762 9.98 20.41 24.24
N TYR A 763 10.76 19.42 23.77
CA TYR A 763 10.30 18.13 23.27
C TYR A 763 11.09 16.95 23.90
N PRO A 764 10.86 16.65 25.21
CA PRO A 764 11.49 15.52 25.89
C PRO A 764 10.97 14.20 25.31
N LYS A 765 11.88 13.23 25.11
CA LYS A 765 11.58 11.97 24.40
C LYS A 765 10.51 11.15 25.13
N GLU A 766 10.60 11.11 26.45
CA GLU A 766 9.85 10.24 27.36
C GLU A 766 8.35 10.57 27.47
N ALA A 767 7.89 11.64 26.83
CA ALA A 767 6.50 12.09 26.88
C ALA A 767 5.91 12.42 25.50
N ILE A 768 6.59 12.01 24.42
CA ILE A 768 6.21 12.27 23.03
C ILE A 768 6.39 11.00 22.18
N LEU A 769 7.51 10.29 22.37
CA LEU A 769 7.76 9.02 21.71
C LEU A 769 6.94 7.89 22.35
N SER A 770 6.48 6.92 21.56
CA SER A 770 5.82 5.72 22.08
C SER A 770 6.84 4.74 22.66
N GLU A 771 6.38 3.74 23.43
CA GLU A 771 7.28 2.72 23.99
C GLU A 771 8.13 2.01 22.91
N ARG A 772 7.56 1.77 21.73
CA ARG A 772 8.25 1.18 20.58
C ARG A 772 9.38 2.07 20.06
N GLU A 773 9.14 3.38 19.94
CA GLU A 773 10.15 4.34 19.50
C GLU A 773 11.25 4.56 20.55
N LEU A 774 10.88 4.54 21.85
CA LEU A 774 11.82 4.58 22.96
C LEU A 774 12.71 3.32 23.00
N TYR A 775 12.17 2.14 22.67
CA TYR A 775 12.96 0.91 22.52
C TYR A 775 14.01 1.07 21.41
N VAL A 776 13.61 1.54 20.22
CA VAL A 776 14.51 1.78 19.08
C VAL A 776 15.61 2.78 19.42
N TYR A 777 15.29 3.86 20.15
CA TYR A 777 16.30 4.80 20.64
C TYR A 777 17.28 4.20 21.66
N ARG A 778 16.86 3.20 22.44
CA ARG A 778 17.73 2.49 23.40
C ARG A 778 18.59 1.43 22.73
N THR A 779 18.09 0.77 21.68
CA THR A 779 18.83 -0.30 20.98
C THR A 779 19.76 0.25 19.91
N LEU A 780 19.24 0.98 18.92
CA LEU A 780 20.07 1.52 17.82
C LEU A 780 20.99 2.65 18.29
N GLY A 781 20.50 3.49 19.22
CA GLY A 781 21.32 4.57 19.81
C GLY A 781 22.44 4.10 20.74
N ALA A 782 22.43 2.82 21.15
CA ALA A 782 23.54 2.20 21.88
C ALA A 782 24.45 1.37 20.95
N ALA A 783 23.86 0.67 19.96
CA ALA A 783 24.63 -0.04 18.93
C ALA A 783 25.52 0.91 18.10
N SER A 784 25.11 2.16 17.93
CA SER A 784 25.89 3.19 17.22
C SER A 784 27.19 3.60 17.90
N GLU A 785 27.50 3.15 19.12
CA GLU A 785 28.84 3.34 19.71
C GLU A 785 29.73 2.11 19.53
N THR A 786 29.22 0.90 19.78
CA THR A 786 30.02 -0.35 19.75
C THR A 786 30.27 -0.90 18.35
N GLU A 787 29.27 -0.96 17.47
CA GLU A 787 29.54 -1.33 16.05
C GLU A 787 30.36 -0.24 15.36
N MET A 788 30.20 1.01 15.80
CA MET A 788 30.97 2.12 15.27
C MET A 788 32.40 2.16 15.83
N GLU A 789 32.76 1.50 16.93
CA GLU A 789 34.17 1.26 17.30
C GLU A 789 34.83 0.19 16.44
N ALA A 790 34.10 -0.86 16.04
CA ALA A 790 34.60 -1.82 15.04
C ALA A 790 34.83 -1.13 13.68
N VAL A 791 33.89 -0.30 13.23
CA VAL A 791 34.03 0.49 11.98
C VAL A 791 35.04 1.63 12.13
N LYS A 792 35.22 2.24 13.31
CA LYS A 792 36.27 3.25 13.55
C LYS A 792 37.66 2.64 13.68
N THR A 793 37.83 1.41 14.19
CA THR A 793 39.17 0.80 14.25
C THR A 793 39.71 0.46 12.86
N GLU A 794 38.85 0.19 11.87
CA GLU A 794 39.27 0.15 10.46
C GLU A 794 39.47 1.54 9.83
N ASN A 795 38.73 2.57 10.25
CA ASN A 795 38.80 3.91 9.64
C ASN A 795 39.74 4.93 10.34
N ALA A 796 40.23 4.66 11.54
CA ALA A 796 41.04 5.59 12.35
C ALA A 796 42.55 5.32 12.30
N GLN A 797 42.99 4.20 11.73
CA GLN A 797 44.40 4.04 11.33
C GLN A 797 44.60 4.74 9.99
N GLY A 798 45.05 5.99 10.08
CA GLY A 798 45.08 6.95 8.99
C GLY A 798 45.71 6.39 7.72
N ASN A 799 44.87 6.17 6.71
CA ASN A 799 45.34 5.92 5.36
C ASN A 799 46.08 7.19 4.88
N PRO A 800 47.36 7.11 4.45
CA PRO A 800 48.08 8.27 3.95
C PRO A 800 47.36 8.87 2.74
N ALA A 801 47.87 10.00 2.23
CA ALA A 801 47.47 10.55 0.94
C ALA A 801 47.85 9.59 -0.22
N ALA A 802 47.09 8.51 -0.38
CA ALA A 802 47.13 7.62 -1.52
C ALA A 802 46.38 8.29 -2.69
N PRO A 803 46.96 8.36 -3.90
CA PRO A 803 46.31 9.02 -5.03
C PRO A 803 45.01 8.30 -5.41
N LYS A 804 43.90 9.04 -5.49
CA LYS A 804 42.59 8.53 -5.95
C LYS A 804 42.67 8.05 -7.41
N LEU A 805 43.09 6.81 -7.61
CA LEU A 805 43.41 6.32 -8.95
C LEU A 805 42.18 6.05 -9.82
N PHE A 806 41.05 5.59 -9.26
CA PHE A 806 39.82 5.29 -10.03
C PHE A 806 38.53 5.70 -9.29
N PRO A 807 37.59 6.42 -9.93
CA PRO A 807 36.25 6.69 -9.41
C PRO A 807 35.23 5.60 -9.82
N GLN A 808 34.09 5.58 -9.10
CA GLN A 808 32.87 4.78 -9.29
C GLN A 808 32.83 3.84 -10.53
N LEU A 809 32.85 2.53 -10.24
CA LEU A 809 32.53 1.46 -11.19
C LEU A 809 31.05 1.10 -11.07
N ALA A 810 30.35 1.01 -12.20
CA ALA A 810 28.95 0.57 -12.27
C ALA A 810 28.87 -0.82 -12.94
N PRO A 811 28.10 -1.77 -12.38
CA PRO A 811 27.93 -3.10 -12.97
C PRO A 811 27.06 -3.07 -14.23
N GLU A 812 27.25 -4.08 -15.06
CA GLU A 812 26.51 -4.29 -16.31
C GLU A 812 26.24 -5.79 -16.50
N PHE A 813 24.98 -6.16 -16.68
CA PHE A 813 24.53 -7.54 -16.82
C PHE A 813 23.46 -7.64 -17.91
N TRP A 814 23.49 -8.74 -18.68
CA TRP A 814 22.39 -9.20 -19.52
C TRP A 814 22.53 -10.70 -19.85
N PHE A 815 21.49 -11.25 -20.45
CA PHE A 815 21.47 -12.60 -21.02
C PHE A 815 20.88 -12.57 -22.44
N ASN A 816 21.42 -13.38 -23.35
CA ASN A 816 20.82 -13.68 -24.66
C ASN A 816 21.40 -14.99 -25.22
N ARG A 817 20.82 -15.53 -26.30
CA ARG A 817 21.15 -16.86 -26.85
C ARG A 817 22.59 -16.98 -27.41
N VAL A 818 23.29 -15.85 -27.55
CA VAL A 818 24.63 -15.76 -28.16
C VAL A 818 25.72 -15.39 -27.15
N ASP A 819 25.43 -14.47 -26.23
CA ASP A 819 26.34 -14.09 -25.15
C ASP A 819 26.29 -15.08 -23.98
N ALA A 820 25.24 -15.90 -23.89
CA ALA A 820 24.78 -16.49 -22.64
C ALA A 820 24.73 -15.42 -21.55
N ALA A 821 25.37 -15.62 -20.40
CA ALA A 821 25.58 -14.54 -19.44
C ALA A 821 26.61 -13.51 -19.95
N HIS A 822 26.30 -12.22 -19.81
CA HIS A 822 27.26 -11.12 -19.88
C HIS A 822 27.44 -10.52 -18.49
N LEU A 823 28.67 -10.43 -18.00
CA LEU A 823 29.02 -9.79 -16.72
C LEU A 823 30.11 -8.76 -16.94
N GLY A 824 29.84 -7.50 -16.60
CA GLY A 824 30.76 -6.39 -16.87
C GLY A 824 30.71 -5.24 -15.87
N LEU A 825 31.65 -4.33 -16.06
CA LEU A 825 31.82 -3.08 -15.32
C LEU A 825 32.05 -1.93 -16.31
N LYS A 826 31.55 -0.75 -15.98
CA LYS A 826 31.84 0.51 -16.69
C LYS A 826 32.12 1.66 -15.74
N THR A 827 32.83 2.69 -16.22
CA THR A 827 33.10 3.92 -15.47
C THR A 827 33.18 5.12 -16.42
N GLU A 828 32.74 6.29 -15.95
CA GLU A 828 32.91 7.58 -16.60
C GLU A 828 33.73 8.50 -15.68
N ARG A 829 34.75 9.17 -16.23
CA ARG A 829 35.61 10.10 -15.51
C ARG A 829 35.70 11.43 -16.22
N HIS A 830 35.37 12.50 -15.51
CA HIS A 830 35.71 13.86 -15.91
C HIS A 830 37.18 14.12 -15.58
N PHE A 831 38.00 14.37 -16.61
CA PHE A 831 39.37 14.89 -16.43
C PHE A 831 39.40 16.43 -16.40
N HIS A 832 38.41 17.05 -17.04
CA HIS A 832 38.16 18.49 -17.05
C HIS A 832 36.65 18.69 -17.22
N GLU A 833 36.12 19.88 -16.90
CA GLU A 833 34.72 20.27 -17.20
C GLU A 833 34.31 20.03 -18.67
N LYS A 834 35.30 19.97 -19.59
CA LYS A 834 35.11 19.81 -21.03
C LYS A 834 35.54 18.43 -21.56
N VAL A 835 36.21 17.60 -20.76
CA VAL A 835 36.81 16.32 -21.21
C VAL A 835 36.36 15.17 -20.32
N ARG A 836 35.71 14.19 -20.96
CA ARG A 836 35.21 12.96 -20.33
C ARG A 836 35.88 11.73 -20.94
N LEU A 837 36.16 10.75 -20.10
CA LEU A 837 36.62 9.42 -20.46
C LEU A 837 35.55 8.40 -20.08
N TYR A 838 35.26 7.50 -21.00
CA TYR A 838 34.44 6.30 -20.82
C TYR A 838 35.36 5.08 -20.85
N LEU A 839 35.13 4.10 -19.98
CA LEU A 839 35.78 2.79 -20.01
C LEU A 839 34.74 1.71 -19.66
N ASN A 840 34.80 0.56 -20.33
CA ASN A 840 34.01 -0.62 -19.99
C ASN A 840 34.77 -1.93 -20.26
N GLY A 841 34.48 -2.96 -19.49
CA GLY A 841 35.06 -4.29 -19.63
C GLY A 841 34.11 -5.36 -19.08
N ALA A 842 33.93 -6.43 -19.83
CA ALA A 842 32.97 -7.50 -19.55
C ALA A 842 33.44 -8.85 -20.07
N TYR A 843 32.97 -9.93 -19.45
CA TYR A 843 33.14 -11.29 -19.94
C TYR A 843 31.80 -11.83 -20.46
N LYS A 844 31.82 -12.42 -21.66
CA LYS A 844 30.66 -13.01 -22.33
C LYS A 844 30.85 -14.51 -22.38
N PHE A 845 29.99 -15.25 -21.68
CA PHE A 845 30.19 -16.67 -21.41
C PHE A 845 29.96 -17.55 -22.64
N GLY A 846 28.99 -17.22 -23.48
CA GLY A 846 28.66 -17.95 -24.70
C GLY A 846 29.80 -17.98 -25.72
N PRO A 847 30.36 -16.83 -26.13
CA PRO A 847 31.51 -16.76 -27.03
C PRO A 847 32.86 -16.99 -26.32
N GLY A 848 32.87 -17.20 -25.00
CA GLY A 848 34.07 -17.46 -24.20
C GLY A 848 35.14 -16.37 -24.21
N ARG A 849 34.78 -15.10 -24.46
CA ARG A 849 35.76 -14.01 -24.67
C ARG A 849 35.37 -12.69 -24.00
N TRP A 850 36.40 -11.88 -23.75
CA TRP A 850 36.27 -10.54 -23.19
C TRP A 850 35.72 -9.55 -24.23
N ALA A 851 34.73 -8.77 -23.82
CA ALA A 851 34.32 -7.53 -24.46
C ALA A 851 34.87 -6.34 -23.67
N TYR A 852 35.31 -5.29 -24.34
CA TYR A 852 35.90 -4.11 -23.71
C TYR A 852 35.85 -2.91 -24.63
N GLY A 853 35.89 -1.72 -24.04
CA GLY A 853 35.85 -0.48 -24.77
C GLY A 853 36.25 0.72 -23.92
N GLY A 854 36.36 1.84 -24.60
CA GLY A 854 36.63 3.12 -23.97
C GLY A 854 36.73 4.23 -25.01
N GLY A 855 36.51 5.46 -24.57
CA GLY A 855 36.55 6.59 -25.47
C GLY A 855 36.68 7.92 -24.74
N LEU A 856 37.22 8.91 -25.43
CA LEU A 856 37.35 10.27 -24.94
C LEU A 856 36.31 11.15 -25.64
N ARG A 857 35.60 12.01 -24.91
CA ARG A 857 34.77 13.07 -25.50
C ARG A 857 35.22 14.42 -24.95
N SER A 858 35.56 15.34 -25.86
CA SER A 858 35.98 16.71 -25.55
C SER A 858 35.00 17.72 -26.16
N MET A 859 34.70 18.80 -25.45
CA MET A 859 33.78 19.87 -25.88
C MET A 859 34.51 21.21 -26.01
N TRP A 860 34.18 22.02 -27.02
CA TRP A 860 34.73 23.36 -27.21
C TRP A 860 33.65 24.43 -27.47
N GLY A 861 34.10 25.67 -27.64
CA GLY A 861 33.25 26.84 -27.86
C GLY A 861 32.75 27.49 -26.57
N PRO A 862 32.07 28.65 -26.68
CA PRO A 862 31.60 29.44 -25.53
C PRO A 862 30.49 28.75 -24.74
N HIS A 863 29.68 27.94 -25.42
CA HIS A 863 28.50 27.26 -24.87
C HIS A 863 28.57 25.74 -25.04
N HIS A 864 29.77 25.16 -25.14
CA HIS A 864 30.00 23.72 -25.41
C HIS A 864 29.36 23.26 -26.74
N ASN A 865 29.32 24.15 -27.73
CA ASN A 865 28.58 23.97 -28.97
C ASN A 865 29.37 23.26 -30.08
N GLY A 866 30.53 22.68 -29.75
CA GLY A 866 31.22 21.70 -30.59
C GLY A 866 31.79 20.57 -29.75
N SER A 867 31.89 19.38 -30.32
CA SER A 867 32.34 18.16 -29.66
C SER A 867 33.24 17.31 -30.57
N ILE A 868 34.22 16.64 -29.98
CA ILE A 868 34.96 15.54 -30.62
C ILE A 868 34.86 14.31 -29.73
N HIS A 869 34.58 13.17 -30.34
CA HIS A 869 34.64 11.86 -29.71
C HIS A 869 35.69 11.00 -30.41
N ILE A 870 36.44 10.23 -29.65
CA ILE A 870 37.29 9.15 -30.15
C ILE A 870 36.95 7.92 -29.31
N GLY A 871 36.38 6.90 -29.93
CA GLY A 871 35.94 5.66 -29.28
C GLY A 871 36.67 4.42 -29.82
N TYR A 872 36.81 3.43 -28.96
CA TYR A 872 37.07 2.04 -29.34
C TYR A 872 36.16 1.10 -28.54
N GLN A 873 35.62 0.08 -29.20
CA GLN A 873 34.84 -0.98 -28.58
C GLN A 873 35.07 -2.31 -29.30
N SER A 874 35.09 -3.41 -28.54
CA SER A 874 35.14 -4.78 -29.04
C SER A 874 34.13 -5.61 -28.25
N GLY A 875 33.10 -6.12 -28.92
CA GLY A 875 32.03 -6.89 -28.29
C GLY A 875 30.95 -7.34 -29.27
N SER A 876 29.98 -8.10 -28.78
CA SER A 876 28.75 -8.37 -29.53
C SER A 876 27.87 -7.12 -29.60
N GLN A 877 27.27 -6.90 -30.76
CA GLN A 877 26.30 -5.85 -31.04
C GLN A 877 25.06 -6.45 -31.68
N VAL A 878 23.91 -5.77 -31.50
CA VAL A 878 22.66 -6.11 -32.20
C VAL A 878 22.78 -5.71 -33.67
N ARG A 879 22.26 -6.56 -34.58
CA ARG A 879 22.25 -6.30 -36.03
C ARG A 879 21.38 -5.08 -36.39
N TYR A 880 20.36 -4.80 -35.58
CA TYR A 880 19.48 -3.64 -35.70
C TYR A 880 19.12 -3.10 -34.30
N PRO A 881 19.17 -1.78 -34.08
CA PRO A 881 18.67 -1.18 -32.83
C PRO A 881 17.14 -1.14 -32.84
N SER A 882 16.51 -1.44 -31.70
CA SER A 882 15.09 -1.17 -31.48
C SER A 882 14.91 0.05 -30.58
N SER A 883 13.84 0.82 -30.81
CA SER A 883 13.41 1.89 -29.90
C SER A 883 12.47 1.38 -28.79
N TYR A 884 12.04 0.13 -28.86
CA TYR A 884 11.08 -0.49 -27.96
C TYR A 884 11.77 -1.46 -26.98
N TYR A 885 12.65 -2.32 -27.50
CA TYR A 885 13.37 -3.31 -26.69
C TYR A 885 14.82 -2.88 -26.46
N SER A 886 15.30 -3.07 -25.23
CA SER A 886 16.73 -2.96 -24.88
C SER A 886 17.31 -4.36 -24.64
N LEU A 887 18.65 -4.49 -24.64
CA LEU A 887 19.31 -5.76 -24.34
C LEU A 887 18.91 -6.35 -22.98
N ILE A 888 18.75 -5.50 -21.96
CA ILE A 888 18.36 -5.97 -20.62
C ILE A 888 16.86 -6.33 -20.56
N TYR A 889 15.99 -5.62 -21.29
CA TYR A 889 14.58 -6.00 -21.41
C TYR A 889 14.36 -7.28 -22.21
N ASN A 890 15.22 -7.57 -23.20
CA ASN A 890 15.22 -8.85 -23.91
C ASN A 890 15.75 -10.01 -23.05
N SER A 891 16.58 -9.72 -22.04
CA SER A 891 17.22 -10.75 -21.21
C SER A 891 16.24 -11.52 -20.34
N VAL A 892 15.31 -10.84 -19.68
CA VAL A 892 14.41 -11.48 -18.71
C VAL A 892 13.44 -12.45 -19.40
N PRO A 893 12.73 -12.08 -20.48
CA PRO A 893 11.90 -13.02 -21.23
C PRO A 893 12.74 -14.20 -21.76
N ALA A 894 13.94 -13.96 -22.30
CA ALA A 894 14.81 -15.03 -22.79
C ALA A 894 15.21 -16.03 -21.67
N VAL A 895 15.63 -15.55 -20.49
CA VAL A 895 15.93 -16.43 -19.34
C VAL A 895 14.68 -17.21 -18.88
N LEU A 896 13.48 -16.64 -19.05
CA LEU A 896 12.19 -17.27 -18.73
C LEU A 896 11.60 -18.11 -19.89
N GLY A 897 12.35 -18.38 -20.96
CA GLY A 897 11.91 -19.25 -22.07
C GLY A 897 11.07 -18.57 -23.16
N ALA A 898 10.85 -17.25 -23.11
CA ALA A 898 10.32 -16.50 -24.25
C ALA A 898 11.41 -16.29 -25.33
N ASP A 899 11.03 -15.91 -26.55
CA ASP A 899 11.99 -15.80 -27.66
C ASP A 899 12.97 -14.64 -27.50
N ASP A 900 14.24 -14.89 -27.82
CA ASP A 900 15.26 -13.86 -27.96
C ASP A 900 15.04 -13.06 -29.26
N TYR A 901 14.70 -11.78 -29.11
CA TYR A 901 14.28 -10.89 -30.20
C TYR A 901 15.41 -10.61 -31.19
N PHE A 902 16.60 -10.25 -30.72
CA PHE A 902 17.64 -9.65 -31.55
C PHE A 902 18.45 -10.66 -32.35
N ASP A 903 19.13 -10.19 -33.41
CA ASP A 903 20.25 -10.89 -34.04
C ASP A 903 21.57 -10.25 -33.61
N TYR A 904 22.62 -11.05 -33.46
CA TYR A 904 23.90 -10.60 -32.91
C TYR A 904 25.08 -10.84 -33.86
N TYR A 905 26.05 -9.95 -33.83
CA TYR A 905 27.35 -10.13 -34.47
C TYR A 905 28.45 -9.53 -33.60
N TRP A 906 29.70 -9.95 -33.79
CA TRP A 906 30.83 -9.36 -33.07
C TRP A 906 31.46 -8.24 -33.88
N ASN A 907 31.59 -7.08 -33.26
CA ASN A 907 32.13 -5.87 -33.86
C ASN A 907 33.35 -5.40 -33.06
N GLN A 908 34.44 -5.10 -33.76
CA GLN A 908 35.55 -4.30 -33.24
C GLN A 908 35.55 -2.96 -33.97
N LYS A 909 35.09 -1.91 -33.29
CA LYS A 909 34.87 -0.57 -33.85
C LYS A 909 35.83 0.44 -33.24
N THR A 910 36.47 1.23 -34.09
CA THR A 910 37.04 2.54 -33.77
C THR A 910 36.18 3.61 -34.41
N ASP A 911 35.86 4.66 -33.67
CA ASP A 911 35.11 5.82 -34.17
C ASP A 911 35.83 7.14 -33.85
N LEU A 912 35.70 8.09 -34.78
CA LEU A 912 36.10 9.49 -34.61
C LEU A 912 34.93 10.35 -35.06
N GLU A 913 34.25 10.99 -34.10
CA GLU A 913 33.07 11.83 -34.32
C GLU A 913 33.42 13.30 -34.08
N ILE A 914 32.95 14.21 -34.94
CA ILE A 914 33.03 15.66 -34.77
C ILE A 914 31.61 16.23 -34.88
N GLY A 915 31.10 16.79 -33.78
CA GLY A 915 29.80 17.46 -33.69
C GLY A 915 29.93 18.98 -33.62
N TYR A 916 28.99 19.71 -34.23
CA TYR A 916 28.88 21.15 -34.14
C TYR A 916 27.42 21.62 -34.18
N GLN A 917 27.06 22.49 -33.23
CA GLN A 917 25.78 23.17 -33.16
C GLN A 917 26.02 24.69 -33.33
N PRO A 918 25.58 25.31 -34.44
CA PRO A 918 25.70 26.76 -34.60
C PRO A 918 24.90 27.51 -33.51
N GLU A 919 25.43 28.61 -33.00
CA GLU A 919 24.74 29.39 -31.97
C GLU A 919 23.37 29.87 -32.46
N LYS A 920 22.35 29.77 -31.59
CA LYS A 920 20.93 30.06 -31.88
C LYS A 920 20.28 29.13 -32.93
N SER A 921 20.97 28.08 -33.37
CA SER A 921 20.41 27.04 -34.23
C SER A 921 19.85 25.88 -33.42
N ARG A 922 18.76 25.30 -33.93
CA ARG A 922 18.17 24.02 -33.50
C ARG A 922 18.71 22.83 -34.29
N MET A 923 19.65 23.08 -35.20
CA MET A 923 20.31 22.07 -36.02
C MET A 923 21.69 21.75 -35.47
N THR A 924 21.96 20.47 -35.24
CA THR A 924 23.29 19.94 -34.92
C THR A 924 23.79 19.16 -36.12
N LEU A 925 25.08 19.29 -36.42
CA LEU A 925 25.76 18.60 -37.52
C LEU A 925 26.83 17.68 -36.92
N HIS A 926 26.85 16.42 -37.35
CA HIS A 926 27.83 15.42 -36.96
C HIS A 926 28.55 14.88 -38.19
N VAL A 927 29.84 14.64 -38.07
CA VAL A 927 30.67 13.93 -39.06
C VAL A 927 31.42 12.83 -38.33
N ALA A 928 31.25 11.58 -38.75
CA ALA A 928 31.87 10.42 -38.10
C ALA A 928 32.69 9.58 -39.08
N LEU A 929 33.89 9.20 -38.68
CA LEU A 929 34.70 8.18 -39.34
C LEU A 929 34.61 6.89 -38.54
N HIS A 930 34.12 5.84 -39.17
CA HIS A 930 33.99 4.51 -38.58
C HIS A 930 35.01 3.56 -39.21
N ASN A 931 35.70 2.77 -38.37
CA ASN A 931 36.58 1.69 -38.79
C ASN A 931 36.22 0.45 -37.96
N GLU A 932 35.55 -0.50 -38.60
CA GLU A 932 34.86 -1.62 -37.97
C GLU A 932 35.34 -2.95 -38.57
N SER A 933 35.42 -3.99 -37.75
CA SER A 933 35.72 -5.36 -38.16
C SER A 933 34.59 -6.26 -37.68
N HIS A 934 33.87 -6.86 -38.62
CA HIS A 934 32.66 -7.63 -38.34
C HIS A 934 32.92 -9.13 -38.49
N THR A 935 32.45 -9.91 -37.52
CA THR A 935 32.47 -11.39 -37.54
C THR A 935 31.13 -11.93 -37.04
N SER A 936 30.69 -13.07 -37.56
CA SER A 936 29.45 -13.72 -37.15
C SER A 936 29.56 -14.25 -35.71
N LEU A 937 28.40 -14.51 -35.12
CA LEU A 937 28.28 -15.22 -33.86
C LEU A 937 27.27 -16.35 -34.05
N GLU A 938 27.51 -17.49 -33.40
CA GLU A 938 26.60 -18.63 -33.39
C GLU A 938 25.74 -18.62 -32.11
N LYS A 939 24.65 -19.39 -32.10
CA LYS A 939 23.90 -19.65 -30.86
C LYS A 939 24.80 -20.43 -29.90
N SER A 940 24.92 -19.97 -28.66
CA SER A 940 25.79 -20.58 -27.65
C SER A 940 25.04 -21.33 -26.54
N THR A 941 23.73 -21.09 -26.38
CA THR A 941 22.95 -21.67 -25.28
C THR A 941 21.47 -21.77 -25.61
N ASP A 942 20.83 -22.80 -25.05
CA ASP A 942 19.38 -23.04 -24.98
C ASP A 942 18.88 -23.03 -23.52
N PHE A 943 19.64 -22.37 -22.64
CA PHE A 943 19.34 -22.30 -21.21
C PHE A 943 18.14 -21.38 -20.93
N ASP A 944 17.12 -21.93 -20.29
CA ASP A 944 16.05 -21.22 -19.60
C ASP A 944 15.96 -21.68 -18.13
N ILE A 945 15.52 -20.80 -17.22
CA ILE A 945 15.42 -21.10 -15.78
C ILE A 945 14.18 -21.92 -15.42
N LEU A 946 13.20 -22.02 -16.32
CA LEU A 946 11.97 -22.78 -16.11
C LEU A 946 12.13 -24.26 -16.48
N GLY A 947 13.29 -24.66 -17.02
CA GLY A 947 13.61 -26.03 -17.43
C GLY A 947 12.83 -26.50 -18.66
N GLN A 948 12.32 -25.59 -19.48
CA GLN A 948 11.53 -25.92 -20.66
C GLN A 948 12.40 -26.52 -21.79
N ASN A 949 13.72 -26.30 -21.77
CA ASN A 949 14.68 -26.72 -22.79
C ASN A 949 14.27 -26.27 -24.19
N LYS A 950 13.89 -24.99 -24.31
CA LYS A 950 13.42 -24.41 -25.56
C LYS A 950 14.58 -24.23 -26.55
N ASP A 951 14.44 -24.81 -27.74
CA ASP A 951 15.39 -24.62 -28.85
C ASP A 951 15.28 -23.18 -29.38
N PHE A 952 16.18 -22.29 -28.93
CA PHE A 952 16.23 -20.93 -29.46
C PHE A 952 16.59 -20.95 -30.95
N ARG A 953 15.97 -20.05 -31.71
CA ARG A 953 16.30 -19.85 -33.13
C ARG A 953 17.82 -19.65 -33.33
N ALA A 954 18.37 -20.25 -34.36
CA ALA A 954 19.77 -20.04 -34.73
C ALA A 954 20.06 -18.54 -34.95
N ASN A 955 21.24 -18.09 -34.52
CA ASN A 955 21.66 -16.72 -34.81
C ASN A 955 22.17 -16.64 -36.27
N PRO A 956 21.63 -15.77 -37.12
CA PRO A 956 22.00 -15.72 -38.54
C PRO A 956 23.40 -15.12 -38.72
N SER A 957 24.19 -15.73 -39.60
CA SER A 957 25.48 -15.19 -40.05
C SER A 957 25.31 -13.83 -40.73
N ILE A 958 26.37 -13.03 -40.72
CA ILE A 958 26.43 -11.72 -41.38
C ILE A 958 27.47 -11.71 -42.50
N GLU A 959 27.53 -10.61 -43.27
CA GLU A 959 28.64 -10.38 -44.19
C GLU A 959 29.86 -9.90 -43.38
N GLU A 960 30.79 -10.82 -43.15
CA GLU A 960 32.05 -10.56 -42.43
C GLU A 960 33.03 -9.72 -43.26
N GLY A 961 33.86 -8.93 -42.59
CA GLY A 961 34.87 -8.09 -43.24
C GLY A 961 35.11 -6.76 -42.52
N TYR A 962 35.97 -5.94 -43.13
CA TYR A 962 36.33 -4.62 -42.63
C TYR A 962 35.43 -3.53 -43.24
N LEU A 963 34.55 -2.97 -42.41
CA LEU A 963 33.74 -1.81 -42.77
C LEU A 963 34.44 -0.52 -42.37
N ARG A 964 34.80 0.30 -43.37
CA ARG A 964 35.26 1.68 -43.15
C ARG A 964 34.31 2.63 -43.85
N SER A 965 33.70 3.52 -43.09
CA SER A 965 32.74 4.49 -43.61
C SER A 965 32.97 5.90 -43.05
N LEU A 966 32.55 6.88 -43.84
CA LEU A 966 32.45 8.27 -43.47
C LEU A 966 30.97 8.64 -43.49
N GLU A 967 30.48 9.12 -42.36
CA GLU A 967 29.08 9.45 -42.13
C GLU A 967 28.92 10.94 -41.85
N TRP A 968 27.87 11.55 -42.40
CA TRP A 968 27.42 12.89 -42.09
C TRP A 968 25.98 12.83 -41.63
N VAL A 969 25.64 13.44 -40.51
CA VAL A 969 24.27 13.51 -39.97
C VAL A 969 23.92 14.96 -39.64
N GLY A 970 22.77 15.42 -40.11
CA GLY A 970 22.17 16.69 -39.73
C GLY A 970 20.85 16.44 -38.98
N THR A 971 20.80 16.86 -37.72
CA THR A 971 19.65 16.64 -36.84
C THR A 971 19.06 18.00 -36.44
N TYR A 972 17.81 18.26 -36.82
CA TYR A 972 17.02 19.38 -36.33
C TYR A 972 16.15 18.92 -35.16
N GLU A 973 16.21 19.60 -34.02
CA GLU A 973 15.37 19.29 -32.85
C GLU A 973 14.66 20.53 -32.29
N ASP A 974 13.33 20.46 -32.21
CA ASP A 974 12.46 21.42 -31.54
C ASP A 974 11.89 20.79 -30.25
N THR A 975 12.71 20.85 -29.19
CA THR A 975 12.33 20.48 -27.83
C THR A 975 11.69 21.66 -27.10
N ASP A 976 10.37 21.84 -27.25
CA ASP A 976 9.58 22.53 -26.24
C ASP A 976 9.27 21.54 -25.10
N ARG A 977 9.09 22.06 -23.88
CA ARG A 977 8.61 21.29 -22.70
C ARG A 977 7.23 20.63 -22.93
N ARG A 978 6.57 20.94 -24.05
CA ARG A 978 5.20 20.53 -24.41
C ARG A 978 5.07 19.97 -25.84
N SER A 979 6.18 19.65 -26.51
CA SER A 979 6.22 18.81 -27.73
C SER A 979 7.67 18.62 -28.15
N ASN A 980 8.06 17.42 -28.57
CA ASN A 980 9.31 17.21 -29.30
C ASN A 980 9.02 16.99 -30.79
N LYS A 981 9.80 17.65 -31.65
CA LYS A 981 9.89 17.36 -33.08
C LYS A 981 11.35 17.21 -33.44
N ARG A 982 11.74 16.04 -33.93
CA ARG A 982 13.11 15.77 -34.40
C ARG A 982 13.05 15.34 -35.86
N VAL A 983 13.95 15.87 -36.68
CA VAL A 983 14.15 15.43 -38.07
C VAL A 983 15.64 15.24 -38.26
N GLU A 984 16.04 14.05 -38.67
CA GLU A 984 17.41 13.65 -38.89
C GLU A 984 17.60 13.18 -40.32
N VAL A 985 18.61 13.73 -40.99
CA VAL A 985 19.02 13.32 -42.33
C VAL A 985 20.48 12.94 -42.27
N GLY A 986 20.81 11.72 -42.71
CA GLY A 986 22.19 11.23 -42.71
C GLY A 986 22.59 10.54 -44.01
N VAL A 987 23.89 10.59 -44.28
CA VAL A 987 24.56 9.95 -45.42
C VAL A 987 25.76 9.17 -44.90
N GLU A 988 25.82 7.87 -45.15
CA GLU A 988 26.97 7.01 -44.87
C GLU A 988 27.62 6.59 -46.20
N TYR A 989 28.92 6.81 -46.34
CA TYR A 989 29.71 6.46 -47.52
C TYR A 989 30.82 5.48 -47.16
N SER A 990 30.85 4.32 -47.81
CA SER A 990 31.92 3.32 -47.72
C SER A 990 32.49 3.03 -49.11
N SER A 991 33.80 2.79 -49.22
CA SER A 991 34.42 2.50 -50.51
C SER A 991 35.68 1.66 -50.44
N LYS A 992 35.75 0.65 -51.31
CA LYS A 992 36.92 -0.22 -51.53
C LYS A 992 38.17 0.55 -51.90
N ARG A 993 38.03 1.58 -52.74
CA ARG A 993 39.19 2.32 -53.29
C ARG A 993 39.67 3.46 -52.39
N LEU A 994 38.75 4.21 -51.78
CA LEU A 994 39.09 5.44 -51.04
C LEU A 994 39.30 5.20 -49.55
N LEU A 995 38.58 4.26 -48.95
CA LEU A 995 38.64 3.97 -47.51
C LEU A 995 39.29 2.60 -47.22
N ALA A 996 39.56 1.79 -48.26
CA ALA A 996 40.02 0.41 -48.12
C ALA A 996 39.12 -0.41 -47.17
N SER A 997 37.81 -0.36 -47.46
CA SER A 997 36.79 -1.22 -46.86
C SER A 997 36.48 -2.41 -47.77
N ASP A 998 35.99 -3.52 -47.22
CA ASP A 998 35.46 -4.65 -48.01
C ASP A 998 34.06 -4.37 -48.59
N PHE A 999 33.42 -3.27 -48.18
CA PHE A 999 32.10 -2.83 -48.62
C PHE A 999 32.21 -1.56 -49.49
N ASP A 1000 31.24 -1.36 -50.39
CA ASP A 1000 31.26 -0.23 -51.35
C ASP A 1000 29.82 0.25 -51.56
N PHE A 1001 29.43 1.30 -50.85
CA PHE A 1001 28.06 1.81 -50.84
C PHE A 1001 27.96 3.30 -50.46
N THR A 1002 26.87 3.92 -50.88
CA THR A 1002 26.38 5.18 -50.29
C THR A 1002 24.95 4.94 -49.81
N ARG A 1003 24.69 5.16 -48.53
CA ARG A 1003 23.37 5.01 -47.90
C ARG A 1003 22.88 6.37 -47.44
N TYR A 1004 21.63 6.68 -47.77
CA TYR A 1004 20.91 7.86 -47.31
C TYR A 1004 19.83 7.40 -46.33
N HIS A 1005 19.65 8.13 -45.23
CA HIS A 1005 18.60 7.85 -44.26
C HIS A 1005 17.92 9.14 -43.77
N LEU A 1006 16.62 9.03 -43.51
CA LEU A 1006 15.76 10.06 -42.93
C LEU A 1006 15.02 9.43 -41.75
N ALA A 1007 15.08 10.06 -40.58
CA ALA A 1007 14.22 9.76 -39.44
C ALA A 1007 13.46 11.02 -39.02
N ALA A 1008 12.18 10.90 -38.71
CA ALA A 1008 11.36 12.02 -38.24
C ALA A 1008 10.44 11.60 -37.09
N ASP A 1009 10.61 12.25 -35.94
CA ASP A 1009 9.87 12.04 -34.70
C ASP A 1009 8.89 13.22 -34.48
N TRP A 1010 7.62 12.92 -34.20
CA TRP A 1010 6.62 13.90 -33.81
C TRP A 1010 5.83 13.44 -32.58
N ARG A 1011 5.94 14.20 -31.48
CA ARG A 1011 5.19 13.99 -30.24
C ARG A 1011 4.02 14.97 -30.14
N ILE A 1012 2.80 14.46 -30.30
CA ILE A 1012 1.56 15.25 -30.35
C ILE A 1012 0.74 15.04 -29.07
N HIS A 1013 0.53 16.09 -28.27
CA HIS A 1013 -0.29 15.99 -27.05
C HIS A 1013 -1.79 15.98 -27.36
N THR A 1014 -2.47 14.93 -26.89
CA THR A 1014 -3.90 14.71 -27.11
C THR A 1014 -4.72 15.38 -25.99
N PHE A 1015 -5.21 14.58 -25.03
CA PHE A 1015 -6.10 15.01 -23.95
C PHE A 1015 -5.37 15.10 -22.59
N PHE A 1016 -6.06 15.61 -21.56
CA PHE A 1016 -5.54 15.75 -20.18
C PHE A 1016 -4.23 16.55 -20.03
N ARG A 1017 -4.15 17.72 -20.68
CA ARG A 1017 -2.98 18.63 -20.70
C ARG A 1017 -2.50 19.21 -19.35
N GLN A 1018 -3.13 18.85 -18.24
CA GLN A 1018 -2.74 19.28 -16.87
C GLN A 1018 -1.98 18.20 -16.08
N LYS A 1019 -1.85 16.97 -16.60
CA LYS A 1019 -0.98 15.93 -16.02
C LYS A 1019 0.51 16.30 -16.20
N ALA A 1020 1.37 15.80 -15.32
CA ALA A 1020 2.83 15.94 -15.45
C ALA A 1020 3.34 15.33 -16.77
N THR A 1021 2.74 14.20 -17.16
CA THR A 1021 2.92 13.49 -18.42
C THR A 1021 1.57 13.45 -19.16
N PRO A 1022 1.24 14.45 -20.01
CA PRO A 1022 -0.01 14.40 -20.76
C PRO A 1022 0.02 13.25 -21.77
N ASN A 1023 -1.16 12.69 -22.09
CA ASN A 1023 -1.26 11.66 -23.12
C ASN A 1023 -0.74 12.20 -24.46
N THR A 1024 0.08 11.40 -25.14
CA THR A 1024 0.64 11.76 -26.45
C THR A 1024 0.37 10.70 -27.49
N LEU A 1025 0.28 11.14 -28.74
CA LEU A 1025 0.46 10.35 -29.94
C LEU A 1025 1.88 10.59 -30.41
N ASP A 1026 2.73 9.57 -30.31
CA ASP A 1026 4.12 9.64 -30.74
C ASP A 1026 4.23 8.95 -32.12
N LEU A 1027 4.51 9.74 -33.16
CA LEU A 1027 4.73 9.30 -34.53
C LEU A 1027 6.23 9.23 -34.82
N HIS A 1028 6.67 8.16 -35.47
CA HIS A 1028 8.06 7.98 -35.88
C HIS A 1028 8.07 7.41 -37.31
N LEU A 1029 8.69 8.15 -38.22
CA LEU A 1029 8.84 7.83 -39.63
C LEU A 1029 10.32 7.57 -39.91
N THR A 1030 10.65 6.43 -40.52
CA THR A 1030 11.96 6.16 -41.10
C THR A 1030 11.85 5.89 -42.58
N ALA A 1031 12.80 6.42 -43.34
CA ALA A 1031 12.97 6.16 -44.76
C ALA A 1031 14.46 6.09 -45.09
N GLY A 1032 14.82 5.30 -46.10
CA GLY A 1032 16.20 5.18 -46.55
C GLY A 1032 16.28 4.64 -47.97
N THR A 1033 17.42 4.89 -48.60
CA THR A 1033 17.76 4.38 -49.93
C THR A 1033 19.27 4.23 -49.99
N SER A 1034 19.78 3.34 -50.83
CA SER A 1034 21.23 3.18 -51.01
C SER A 1034 21.60 2.95 -52.47
N THR A 1035 22.89 3.10 -52.75
CA THR A 1035 23.53 2.75 -54.01
C THR A 1035 24.78 1.94 -53.71
N GLY A 1036 25.07 0.90 -54.50
CA GLY A 1036 26.18 -0.02 -54.24
C GLY A 1036 25.75 -1.24 -53.41
N THR A 1037 26.71 -1.92 -52.79
CA THR A 1037 26.47 -3.15 -52.00
C THR A 1037 26.52 -2.81 -50.51
N VAL A 1038 25.34 -2.52 -49.94
CA VAL A 1038 25.17 -2.37 -48.48
C VAL A 1038 25.15 -3.76 -47.85
N PRO A 1039 25.92 -4.02 -46.78
CA PRO A 1039 25.90 -5.32 -46.13
C PRO A 1039 24.69 -5.51 -45.21
N LEU A 1040 24.29 -6.76 -44.98
CA LEU A 1040 23.14 -7.14 -44.13
C LEU A 1040 23.05 -6.39 -42.79
N GLN A 1041 24.17 -6.20 -42.08
CA GLN A 1041 24.27 -5.45 -40.82
C GLN A 1041 24.16 -3.90 -40.94
N ARG A 1042 23.78 -3.38 -42.10
CA ARG A 1042 23.51 -1.94 -42.36
C ARG A 1042 22.17 -1.68 -43.06
N PHE A 1043 21.34 -2.71 -43.28
CA PHE A 1043 19.94 -2.52 -43.69
C PHE A 1043 19.09 -1.99 -42.53
N GLY A 1044 18.00 -1.28 -42.87
CA GLY A 1044 16.93 -1.02 -41.91
C GLY A 1044 16.06 -2.25 -41.69
N VAL A 1045 15.39 -2.29 -40.53
CA VAL A 1045 14.40 -3.33 -40.19
C VAL A 1045 13.05 -2.67 -39.97
N LEU A 1046 11.97 -3.35 -40.37
CA LEU A 1046 10.60 -2.97 -40.05
C LEU A 1046 10.25 -3.57 -38.68
N ASP A 1047 10.45 -2.79 -37.62
CA ASP A 1047 10.07 -3.15 -36.25
C ASP A 1047 8.56 -2.88 -36.05
N THR A 1048 7.79 -3.93 -35.71
CA THR A 1048 6.34 -3.86 -35.46
C THR A 1048 5.97 -4.56 -34.16
N VAL A 1049 5.30 -3.84 -33.27
CA VAL A 1049 4.79 -4.39 -32.00
C VAL A 1049 3.43 -5.07 -32.25
N SER A 1050 3.38 -6.41 -32.17
CA SER A 1050 2.16 -7.21 -32.36
C SER A 1050 1.43 -7.56 -31.05
N HIS A 1051 2.05 -7.30 -29.90
CA HIS A 1051 1.48 -7.60 -28.57
C HIS A 1051 1.50 -6.36 -27.69
N ILE A 1052 0.41 -6.10 -26.97
CA ILE A 1052 0.31 -5.01 -25.99
C ILE A 1052 1.05 -5.44 -24.71
N LEU A 1053 2.38 -5.41 -24.77
CA LEU A 1053 3.26 -5.47 -23.61
C LEU A 1053 3.79 -4.06 -23.31
N ILE A 1054 2.89 -3.18 -22.86
CA ILE A 1054 3.26 -1.88 -22.28
C ILE A 1054 3.55 -2.10 -20.78
N PHE A 1055 4.56 -2.90 -20.48
CA PHE A 1055 5.20 -2.83 -19.15
C PHE A 1055 6.14 -1.63 -19.14
N PHE A 1056 5.77 -0.64 -18.32
CA PHE A 1056 6.37 0.69 -18.18
C PHE A 1056 6.18 1.66 -19.37
N ASN A 1057 5.59 2.81 -19.03
CA ASN A 1057 5.45 4.05 -19.80
C ASN A 1057 4.37 4.12 -20.92
N ARG A 1058 3.34 4.95 -20.62
CA ARG A 1058 2.39 5.64 -21.50
C ARG A 1058 1.29 4.79 -22.15
N SER A 1059 0.05 5.26 -21.98
CA SER A 1059 -1.09 4.95 -22.85
C SER A 1059 -0.88 5.57 -24.25
N LEU A 1060 -0.04 4.93 -25.06
CA LEU A 1060 0.33 5.35 -26.41
C LEU A 1060 -0.49 4.58 -27.45
N MET A 1061 -1.44 5.25 -28.07
CA MET A 1061 -2.07 4.73 -29.30
C MET A 1061 -1.13 5.03 -30.48
N HIS A 1062 -0.20 4.12 -30.78
CA HIS A 1062 0.71 4.26 -31.92
C HIS A 1062 0.05 3.86 -33.23
N LEU A 1063 -0.19 4.84 -34.11
CA LEU A 1063 -0.53 4.62 -35.51
C LEU A 1063 0.69 4.99 -36.38
N ARG A 1064 1.40 3.99 -36.92
CA ARG A 1064 2.43 4.20 -37.94
C ARG A 1064 1.94 3.74 -39.31
N PHE A 1065 2.02 4.63 -40.30
CA PHE A 1065 1.98 4.28 -41.71
C PHE A 1065 3.43 4.17 -42.21
N HIS A 1066 3.79 3.06 -42.85
CA HIS A 1066 5.13 2.88 -43.43
C HIS A 1066 5.04 2.79 -44.95
N SER A 1067 5.88 3.56 -45.63
CA SER A 1067 6.20 3.39 -47.05
C SER A 1067 7.39 2.45 -47.21
N MET A 1068 7.33 1.60 -48.22
CA MET A 1068 8.32 0.58 -48.58
C MET A 1068 9.75 1.13 -48.68
N TRP A 1069 10.76 0.35 -48.27
CA TRP A 1069 12.10 0.48 -48.84
C TRP A 1069 12.02 0.10 -50.33
N ILE A 1070 12.67 0.88 -51.19
CA ILE A 1070 12.79 0.65 -52.64
C ILE A 1070 14.27 0.42 -52.95
#